data_AF-A0AA43C3P2-F1
#
_entry.id   AF-A0AA43C3P2-F1
#
_cell.length_a   1.000
_cell.length_b   1.000
_cell.length_c   1.000
_cell.angle_alpha   90.00
_cell.angle_beta   90.00
_cell.angle_gamma   90.00
#
_symmetry.space_group_name_H-M   'P 1'
#
loop_
_entity.id
_entity.type
_entity.pdbx_description
1 polymer ?
#
loop_
_entity_poly.entity_id
_entity_poly.type
_entity_poly.pdbx_seq_one_letter_code
_entity_poly.pdbx_strand_id
1 'polypeptide(L)'
;MSAVESFEIPGWHGELRTAYRPADLAAAVARLADPGAARETVHWGRNYLYSVDLETTSGPIEVVVKQFRNRGWRARWRRRVEGSKAEKSWRVARYLSEHGVPTPEPLLLVESDDPEGPSLFVSRRIRDGFESRYFFRALNAGLEGERFPEVDVDELLRSLGATLRRMHEAGVWHRDVSVGNLLLSHPDGGRLEVYVVDLNRARVGQPLGIERRTRDLCRLRIFEGAHQDTFLRAYWHGREAGFGFKRGLYRLYHRGFLIRNRLKAWLRSPLSGLAPRRAYAHIPAPPVAAGARDRVAWDHLSDQPHQHAGRLRRLGVRLADAGAHGREMAACVAALPRIAASYRRLSRRRPPAPLPFTGLGVALRPWPSAPGELLAAVEGLGVEHVLLRLHPWAADHDDEEALARELRDRGYELAFTLPQNRDLVRDPGRWRAALGELARRFAPLGSSFQIGQAVNRSKWGVWRYDEYETLVAGAREAFAPYPEVRLLGPSVIDFEYYATAALLNMRWREGLALDGVASLLYVDRRGAPENRQLGLDTVGKVTLLKAIAETARNSGAASWITEVNWPLREGPHSPAGRRVSVDEESQASYLVRYYLLALCTGLVERVYWWQLVARGYGLMAPDAGGLVPRPAYRALSTLAAQLTGGEFRGALAAPPGAFLYDFGDREGRRRIVGWSADGPRQADLPAAPLAVWSRDGAREEPRGPRVELTGAPRYFAVD
;
A
#
# COMPACT_ATOMS: atom_id res chain seq x y z
N MET A 1 -1.65 -31.87 27.02
CA MET A 1 -0.79 -31.16 26.05
C MET A 1 -0.47 -32.10 24.91
N SER A 2 -0.52 -31.63 23.67
CA SER A 2 -0.17 -32.48 22.51
C SER A 2 1.33 -32.81 22.50
N ALA A 3 1.66 -34.02 22.07
CA ALA A 3 3.03 -34.45 21.88
C ALA A 3 3.71 -33.58 20.80
N VAL A 4 5.03 -33.46 20.87
CA VAL A 4 5.83 -32.80 19.84
C VAL A 4 6.64 -33.86 19.11
N GLU A 5 6.66 -33.76 17.79
CA GLU A 5 7.46 -34.62 16.92
C GLU A 5 8.42 -33.79 16.08
N SER A 6 9.58 -34.36 15.79
CA SER A 6 10.56 -33.79 14.87
C SER A 6 10.28 -34.28 13.45
N PHE A 7 10.64 -33.48 12.45
CA PHE A 7 10.56 -33.86 11.05
C PHE A 7 11.77 -33.38 10.26
N GLU A 8 12.06 -34.09 9.18
CA GLU A 8 13.04 -33.73 8.15
C GLU A 8 12.42 -33.97 6.79
N ILE A 9 12.49 -32.97 5.91
CA ILE A 9 12.05 -33.01 4.51
C ILE A 9 13.11 -32.31 3.65
N PRO A 10 13.14 -32.51 2.33
CA PRO A 10 14.16 -31.87 1.49
C PRO A 10 14.23 -30.34 1.69
N GLY A 11 15.38 -29.85 2.19
CA GLY A 11 15.66 -28.43 2.39
C GLY A 11 15.17 -27.85 3.71
N TRP A 12 14.43 -28.61 4.53
CA TRP A 12 13.85 -28.14 5.79
C TRP A 12 13.81 -29.21 6.88
N HIS A 13 14.02 -28.80 8.12
CA HIS A 13 13.82 -29.63 9.31
C HIS A 13 13.10 -28.82 10.40
N GLY A 14 12.58 -29.49 11.42
CA GLY A 14 11.92 -28.79 12.50
C GLY A 14 11.16 -29.65 13.49
N GLU A 15 10.28 -29.00 14.23
CA GLU A 15 9.41 -29.62 15.23
C GLU A 15 7.97 -29.15 15.02
N LEU A 16 6.99 -30.02 15.27
CA LEU A 16 5.58 -29.65 15.25
C LEU A 16 4.78 -30.34 16.36
N ARG A 17 3.69 -29.70 16.78
CA ARG A 17 2.71 -30.33 17.68
C ARG A 17 1.88 -31.34 16.88
N THR A 18 1.88 -32.61 17.28
CA THR A 18 1.23 -33.71 16.53
C THR A 18 -0.25 -33.47 16.25
N ALA A 19 -0.96 -32.78 17.16
CA ALA A 19 -2.37 -32.42 16.98
C ALA A 19 -2.65 -31.51 15.78
N TYR A 20 -1.62 -30.86 15.23
CA TYR A 20 -1.70 -29.92 14.10
C TYR A 20 -0.87 -30.40 12.91
N ARG A 21 -0.61 -31.70 12.82
CA ARG A 21 0.15 -32.27 11.70
C ARG A 21 -0.58 -31.97 10.38
N PRO A 22 0.10 -31.37 9.39
CA PRO A 22 -0.47 -31.20 8.05
C PRO A 22 -0.63 -32.54 7.34
N ALA A 23 -1.64 -32.66 6.48
CA ALA A 23 -1.81 -33.85 5.64
C ALA A 23 -0.64 -34.02 4.66
N ASP A 24 -0.19 -32.93 4.05
CA ASP A 24 1.05 -32.84 3.28
C ASP A 24 1.99 -31.82 3.95
N LEU A 25 2.98 -32.34 4.67
CA LEU A 25 3.93 -31.52 5.41
C LEU A 25 4.85 -30.71 4.49
N ALA A 26 5.24 -31.26 3.33
CA ALA A 26 6.16 -30.59 2.41
C ALA A 26 5.47 -29.39 1.74
N ALA A 27 4.25 -29.59 1.24
CA ALA A 27 3.45 -28.50 0.68
C ALA A 27 3.12 -27.43 1.73
N ALA A 28 2.78 -27.83 2.96
CA ALA A 28 2.51 -26.91 4.05
C ALA A 28 3.75 -26.06 4.39
N VAL A 29 4.93 -26.66 4.51
CA VAL A 29 6.18 -25.92 4.77
C VAL A 29 6.50 -24.97 3.62
N ALA A 30 6.34 -25.39 2.36
CA ALA A 30 6.56 -24.52 1.20
C ALA A 30 5.62 -23.29 1.25
N ARG A 31 4.33 -23.50 1.54
CA ARG A 31 3.33 -22.42 1.69
C ARG A 31 3.66 -21.49 2.86
N LEU A 32 4.04 -22.04 4.02
CA LEU A 32 4.44 -21.26 5.19
C LEU A 32 5.74 -20.50 4.98
N ALA A 33 6.64 -20.98 4.11
CA ALA A 33 7.90 -20.33 3.79
C ALA A 33 7.74 -19.22 2.75
N ASP A 34 6.67 -19.23 1.96
CA ASP A 34 6.36 -18.23 0.95
C ASP A 34 5.50 -17.09 1.51
N PRO A 35 6.06 -15.87 1.68
CA PRO A 35 5.26 -14.72 2.10
C PRO A 35 4.19 -14.30 1.08
N GLY A 36 4.27 -14.75 -0.18
CA GLY A 36 3.24 -14.52 -1.20
C GLY A 36 1.94 -15.27 -0.91
N ALA A 37 1.99 -16.35 -0.14
CA ALA A 37 0.82 -17.12 0.30
C ALA A 37 0.10 -16.49 1.53
N ALA A 38 0.54 -15.31 1.98
CA ALA A 38 -0.03 -14.64 3.14
C ALA A 38 -1.51 -14.28 2.93
N ARG A 39 -2.39 -14.61 3.88
CA ARG A 39 -3.77 -14.09 3.95
C ARG A 39 -3.78 -12.63 4.38
N GLU A 40 -3.11 -12.30 5.48
CA GLU A 40 -2.93 -10.93 5.98
C GLU A 40 -1.45 -10.67 6.28
N THR A 41 -0.93 -9.46 6.01
CA THR A 41 0.40 -9.08 6.51
C THR A 41 0.31 -8.27 7.80
N VAL A 42 0.78 -8.86 8.91
CA VAL A 42 0.83 -8.21 10.22
C VAL A 42 2.04 -7.26 10.35
N HIS A 43 3.22 -7.70 9.92
CA HIS A 43 4.44 -6.89 9.93
C HIS A 43 5.37 -7.21 8.77
N TRP A 44 5.79 -6.17 8.05
CA TRP A 44 6.73 -6.27 6.94
C TRP A 44 8.00 -5.46 7.19
N GLY A 45 9.14 -6.12 7.39
CA GLY A 45 10.39 -5.44 7.73
C GLY A 45 11.62 -6.34 7.74
N ARG A 46 12.41 -6.29 8.82
CA ARG A 46 13.62 -7.13 8.98
C ARG A 46 13.28 -8.61 9.12
N ASN A 47 12.17 -8.88 9.78
CA ASN A 47 11.50 -10.18 9.85
C ASN A 47 10.12 -9.98 9.20
N TYR A 48 9.49 -11.06 8.75
CA TYR A 48 8.12 -11.02 8.24
C TYR A 48 7.18 -11.65 9.27
N LEU A 49 6.00 -11.06 9.42
CA LEU A 49 4.91 -11.58 10.23
C LEU A 49 3.64 -11.51 9.38
N TYR A 50 3.05 -12.64 9.08
CA TYR A 50 1.88 -12.74 8.21
C TYR A 50 1.02 -13.93 8.61
N SER A 51 -0.29 -13.87 8.34
CA SER A 51 -1.17 -15.01 8.54
C SER A 51 -1.24 -15.89 7.28
N VAL A 52 -1.44 -17.18 7.47
CA VAL A 52 -1.58 -18.20 6.41
C VAL A 52 -2.59 -19.24 6.91
N ASP A 53 -3.37 -19.81 6.00
CA ASP A 53 -4.19 -20.97 6.31
C ASP A 53 -3.33 -22.26 6.24
N LEU A 54 -3.30 -23.00 7.35
CA LEU A 54 -2.61 -24.27 7.49
C LEU A 54 -3.62 -25.41 7.45
N GLU A 55 -3.55 -26.22 6.39
CA GLU A 55 -4.36 -27.43 6.23
C GLU A 55 -3.84 -28.52 7.19
N THR A 56 -4.59 -28.81 8.25
CA THR A 56 -4.28 -29.90 9.18
C THR A 56 -5.19 -31.10 8.93
N THR A 57 -4.84 -32.27 9.47
CA THR A 57 -5.72 -33.45 9.45
C THR A 57 -7.10 -33.21 10.08
N SER A 58 -7.21 -32.19 10.94
CA SER A 58 -8.45 -31.81 11.63
C SER A 58 -9.20 -30.65 10.93
N GLY A 59 -8.74 -30.24 9.74
CA GLY A 59 -9.27 -29.11 8.97
C GLY A 59 -8.33 -27.89 8.93
N PRO A 60 -8.69 -26.87 8.14
CA PRO A 60 -7.90 -25.65 8.00
C PRO A 60 -7.91 -24.83 9.30
N ILE A 61 -6.73 -24.33 9.69
CA ILE A 61 -6.60 -23.38 10.79
C ILE A 61 -5.77 -22.17 10.36
N GLU A 62 -6.18 -20.99 10.81
CA GLU A 62 -5.42 -19.77 10.55
C GLU A 62 -4.23 -19.68 11.52
N VAL A 63 -3.03 -19.54 10.96
CA VAL A 63 -1.78 -19.42 11.72
C VAL A 63 -1.07 -18.12 11.39
N VAL A 64 -0.19 -17.68 12.29
CA VAL A 64 0.74 -16.57 12.09
C VAL A 64 2.14 -17.12 11.93
N VAL A 65 2.77 -16.80 10.81
CA VAL A 65 4.17 -17.12 10.52
C VAL A 65 5.05 -15.94 10.87
N LYS A 66 5.98 -16.16 11.82
CA LYS A 66 7.09 -15.24 12.08
C LYS A 66 8.35 -15.75 11.39
N GLN A 67 8.59 -15.25 10.18
CA GLN A 67 9.75 -15.62 9.37
C GLN A 67 10.96 -14.73 9.69
N PHE A 68 12.05 -15.34 10.14
CA PHE A 68 13.31 -14.68 10.43
C PHE A 68 14.33 -14.91 9.31
N ARG A 69 15.06 -13.86 8.94
CA ARG A 69 16.11 -13.90 7.92
C ARG A 69 17.49 -14.08 8.56
N ASN A 70 18.28 -15.03 8.05
CA ASN A 70 19.60 -15.39 8.58
C ASN A 70 20.79 -14.92 7.72
N ARG A 71 20.59 -13.93 6.84
CA ARG A 71 21.60 -13.46 5.88
C ARG A 71 22.82 -12.76 6.52
N GLY A 72 24.00 -13.22 6.11
CA GLY A 72 25.33 -12.64 6.41
C GLY A 72 26.04 -13.29 7.59
N TRP A 73 27.37 -13.22 7.59
CA TRP A 73 28.25 -13.98 8.49
C TRP A 73 27.89 -13.86 9.99
N ARG A 74 27.57 -12.67 10.49
CA ARG A 74 27.19 -12.46 11.90
C ARG A 74 25.90 -13.18 12.28
N ALA A 75 24.95 -13.30 11.35
CA ALA A 75 23.68 -13.98 11.60
C ALA A 75 23.88 -15.51 11.58
N ARG A 76 24.64 -16.02 10.61
CA ARG A 76 25.04 -17.43 10.52
C ARG A 76 25.76 -17.90 11.77
N TRP A 77 26.77 -17.15 12.21
CA TRP A 77 27.53 -17.50 13.42
C TRP A 77 26.64 -17.56 14.66
N ARG A 78 25.76 -16.56 14.87
CA ARG A 78 24.81 -16.59 15.99
C ARG A 78 23.82 -17.75 15.92
N ARG A 79 23.32 -18.10 14.72
CA ARG A 79 22.43 -19.26 14.52
C ARG A 79 23.14 -20.55 14.93
N ARG A 80 24.41 -20.71 14.55
CA ARG A 80 25.23 -21.87 14.90
C ARG A 80 25.54 -21.99 16.40
N VAL A 81 25.83 -20.87 17.07
CA VAL A 81 26.26 -20.89 18.49
C VAL A 81 25.10 -20.83 19.47
N GLU A 82 24.08 -20.04 19.16
CA GLU A 82 22.98 -19.76 20.11
C GLU A 82 21.65 -20.38 19.71
N GLY A 83 21.57 -21.06 18.56
CA GLY A 83 20.31 -21.45 17.95
C GLY A 83 19.62 -20.31 17.19
N SER A 84 18.62 -20.69 16.40
CA SER A 84 17.88 -19.76 15.55
C SER A 84 16.96 -18.83 16.37
N LYS A 85 16.46 -17.76 15.75
CA LYS A 85 15.44 -16.93 16.42
C LYS A 85 14.08 -17.62 16.49
N ALA A 86 13.75 -18.44 15.49
CA ALA A 86 12.52 -19.21 15.49
C ALA A 86 12.55 -20.26 16.59
N GLU A 87 13.66 -20.99 16.71
CA GLU A 87 13.88 -21.99 17.77
C GLU A 87 13.78 -21.37 19.17
N LYS A 88 14.40 -20.19 19.38
CA LYS A 88 14.26 -19.45 20.64
C LYS A 88 12.80 -19.07 20.92
N SER A 89 12.07 -18.61 19.90
CA SER A 89 10.65 -18.29 20.03
C SER A 89 9.81 -19.53 20.35
N TRP A 90 10.03 -20.64 19.65
CA TRP A 90 9.38 -21.93 19.85
C TRP A 90 9.53 -22.43 21.28
N ARG A 91 10.77 -22.53 21.76
CA ARG A 91 11.08 -23.02 23.12
C ARG A 91 10.43 -22.16 24.20
N VAL A 92 10.52 -20.83 24.08
CA VAL A 92 9.94 -19.93 25.10
C VAL A 92 8.41 -19.96 25.03
N ALA A 93 7.81 -19.99 23.84
CA ALA A 93 6.36 -20.06 23.70
C ALA A 93 5.79 -21.32 24.35
N ARG A 94 6.43 -22.48 24.08
CA ARG A 94 6.05 -23.75 24.72
C ARG A 94 6.15 -23.69 26.24
N TYR A 95 7.26 -23.18 26.75
CA TYR A 95 7.47 -23.00 28.19
C TYR A 95 6.40 -22.10 28.82
N LEU A 96 6.02 -20.99 28.16
CA LEU A 96 4.95 -20.12 28.63
C LEU A 96 3.59 -20.83 28.66
N SER A 97 3.25 -21.58 27.60
CA SER A 97 2.02 -22.38 27.55
C SER A 97 1.97 -23.44 28.66
N GLU A 98 3.09 -24.11 28.93
CA GLU A 98 3.24 -25.12 29.99
C GLU A 98 3.04 -24.53 31.40
N HIS A 99 3.35 -23.25 31.59
CA HIS A 99 3.26 -22.55 32.88
C HIS A 99 2.03 -21.62 32.98
N GLY A 100 1.03 -21.79 32.10
CA GLY A 100 -0.23 -21.04 32.16
C GLY A 100 -0.08 -19.54 31.92
N VAL A 101 0.95 -19.11 31.17
CA VAL A 101 1.12 -17.72 30.76
C VAL A 101 0.56 -17.54 29.34
N PRO A 102 -0.46 -16.69 29.14
CA PRO A 102 -1.06 -16.51 27.84
C PRO A 102 -0.05 -16.05 26.78
N THR A 103 0.06 -16.85 25.72
CA THR A 103 0.84 -16.58 24.51
C THR A 103 0.16 -17.32 23.36
N PRO A 104 0.24 -16.84 22.11
CA PRO A 104 -0.33 -17.56 20.97
C PRO A 104 0.22 -18.98 20.92
N GLU A 105 -0.68 -19.94 20.77
CA GLU A 105 -0.32 -21.36 20.85
C GLU A 105 0.79 -21.67 19.83
N PRO A 106 1.95 -22.21 20.25
CA PRO A 106 3.03 -22.53 19.33
C PRO A 106 2.72 -23.83 18.59
N LEU A 107 2.71 -23.79 17.26
CA LEU A 107 2.30 -24.91 16.40
C LEU A 107 3.49 -25.61 15.71
N LEU A 108 4.33 -24.84 15.00
CA LEU A 108 5.50 -25.37 14.28
C LEU A 108 6.75 -24.52 14.51
N LEU A 109 7.90 -25.19 14.52
CA LEU A 109 9.22 -24.66 14.26
C LEU A 109 9.69 -25.23 12.91
N VAL A 110 10.13 -24.37 12.00
CA VAL A 110 10.66 -24.79 10.70
C VAL A 110 12.00 -24.09 10.44
N GLU A 111 13.04 -24.85 10.13
CA GLU A 111 14.39 -24.39 9.88
C GLU A 111 14.81 -24.78 8.47
N SER A 112 15.34 -23.82 7.71
CA SER A 112 15.96 -24.14 6.42
C SER A 112 17.33 -24.79 6.62
N ASP A 113 17.62 -25.82 5.83
CA ASP A 113 18.94 -26.47 5.78
C ASP A 113 20.03 -25.51 5.26
N ASP A 114 19.65 -24.53 4.43
CA ASP A 114 20.55 -23.45 4.04
C ASP A 114 20.85 -22.57 5.27
N PRO A 115 22.13 -22.40 5.67
CA PRO A 115 22.52 -21.50 6.74
C PRO A 115 22.05 -20.05 6.56
N GLU A 116 21.88 -19.60 5.30
CA GLU A 116 21.35 -18.28 4.94
C GLU A 116 19.84 -18.26 4.72
N GLY A 117 19.23 -19.44 4.64
CA GLY A 117 17.81 -19.67 4.53
C GLY A 117 17.03 -19.16 5.75
N PRO A 118 15.71 -19.00 5.60
CA PRO A 118 14.87 -18.49 6.68
C PRO A 118 14.65 -19.54 7.77
N SER A 119 14.19 -19.07 8.93
CA SER A 119 13.68 -19.91 10.02
C SER A 119 12.32 -19.37 10.45
N LEU A 120 11.33 -20.24 10.64
CA LEU A 120 9.92 -19.90 10.86
C LEU A 120 9.48 -20.34 12.26
N PHE A 121 8.86 -19.42 12.99
CA PHE A 121 8.07 -19.75 14.17
C PHE A 121 6.60 -19.56 13.82
N VAL A 122 5.81 -20.62 13.92
CA VAL A 122 4.39 -20.63 13.55
C VAL A 122 3.55 -20.79 14.80
N SER A 123 2.58 -19.89 14.99
CA SER A 123 1.65 -19.93 16.12
C SER A 123 0.22 -19.75 15.66
N ARG A 124 -0.76 -20.19 16.46
CA ARG A 124 -2.18 -19.98 16.18
C ARG A 124 -2.49 -18.48 16.09
N ARG A 125 -3.33 -18.08 15.12
CA ARG A 125 -3.83 -16.71 15.05
C ARG A 125 -4.79 -16.47 16.23
N ILE A 126 -4.53 -15.40 16.99
CA ILE A 126 -5.50 -14.88 17.96
C ILE A 126 -6.56 -14.11 17.19
N ARG A 127 -7.82 -14.54 17.23
CA ARG A 127 -8.95 -13.82 16.60
C ARG A 127 -9.33 -12.60 17.43
N ASP A 128 -9.87 -11.57 16.76
CA ASP A 128 -10.38 -10.34 17.38
C ASP A 128 -9.38 -9.64 18.31
N GLY A 129 -8.09 -9.85 18.04
CA GLY A 129 -6.99 -9.34 18.85
C GLY A 129 -6.27 -8.16 18.22
N PHE A 130 -5.88 -7.18 19.03
CA PHE A 130 -5.14 -5.99 18.60
C PHE A 130 -3.87 -5.74 19.45
N GLU A 131 -2.88 -5.04 18.87
CA GLU A 131 -1.68 -4.68 19.64
C GLU A 131 -2.01 -3.63 20.71
N SER A 132 -1.63 -3.88 21.97
CA SER A 132 -1.89 -2.95 23.08
C SER A 132 -1.31 -1.55 22.87
N ARG A 133 -0.32 -1.40 21.98
CA ARG A 133 0.25 -0.09 21.64
C ARG A 133 -0.76 0.91 21.08
N TYR A 134 -1.83 0.46 20.42
CA TYR A 134 -2.85 1.36 19.90
C TYR A 134 -3.69 1.90 21.05
N PHE A 135 -4.11 1.01 21.96
CA PHE A 135 -4.78 1.39 23.19
C PHE A 135 -3.94 2.33 24.05
N PHE A 136 -2.70 1.97 24.40
CA PHE A 136 -1.84 2.83 25.22
C PHE A 136 -1.53 4.17 24.53
N ARG A 137 -1.59 4.27 23.21
CA ARG A 137 -1.46 5.55 22.50
C ARG A 137 -2.73 6.39 22.65
N ALA A 138 -3.91 5.79 22.57
CA ALA A 138 -5.19 6.45 22.80
C ALA A 138 -5.31 6.90 24.26
N LEU A 139 -5.00 6.01 25.22
CA LEU A 139 -4.98 6.31 26.65
C LEU A 139 -4.08 7.50 26.99
N ASN A 140 -2.85 7.51 26.46
CA ASN A 140 -1.93 8.62 26.69
C ASN A 140 -2.33 9.92 25.98
N ALA A 141 -3.36 9.89 25.13
CA ALA A 141 -3.94 11.05 24.45
C ALA A 141 -5.34 11.42 24.98
N GLY A 142 -5.91 10.67 25.94
CA GLY A 142 -7.27 10.86 26.45
C GLY A 142 -8.36 10.51 25.44
N LEU A 143 -8.11 9.56 24.54
CA LEU A 143 -9.04 9.17 23.45
C LEU A 143 -9.47 7.69 23.53
N GLU A 144 -9.20 7.02 24.65
CA GLU A 144 -9.51 5.61 24.85
C GLU A 144 -11.01 5.33 24.85
N GLY A 145 -11.84 6.16 25.51
CA GLY A 145 -13.29 5.97 25.53
C GLY A 145 -13.97 6.14 24.18
N GLU A 146 -13.37 6.90 23.26
CA GLU A 146 -13.86 7.04 21.88
C GLU A 146 -13.41 5.86 21.01
N ARG A 147 -12.16 5.41 21.16
CA ARG A 147 -11.52 4.46 20.23
C ARG A 147 -11.57 3.00 20.65
N PHE A 148 -11.74 2.77 21.95
CA PHE A 148 -11.79 1.45 22.59
C PHE A 148 -12.85 1.48 23.72
N PRO A 149 -14.11 1.85 23.43
CA PRO A 149 -15.18 1.93 24.44
C PRO A 149 -15.42 0.61 25.19
N GLU A 150 -15.04 -0.50 24.60
CA GLU A 150 -15.16 -1.85 25.15
C GLU A 150 -14.08 -2.20 26.19
N VAL A 151 -13.02 -1.38 26.34
CA VAL A 151 -11.88 -1.68 27.21
C VAL A 151 -11.92 -0.86 28.50
N ASP A 152 -12.17 -1.52 29.62
CA ASP A 152 -11.95 -0.91 30.94
C ASP A 152 -10.45 -0.82 31.25
N VAL A 153 -9.97 0.40 31.46
CA VAL A 153 -8.54 0.71 31.67
C VAL A 153 -8.01 -0.02 32.91
N ASP A 154 -8.80 -0.04 33.97
CA ASP A 154 -8.40 -0.51 35.29
C ASP A 154 -8.35 -2.04 35.33
N GLU A 155 -9.33 -2.70 34.71
CA GLU A 155 -9.35 -4.14 34.44
C GLU A 155 -8.15 -4.57 33.58
N LEU A 156 -7.87 -3.85 32.49
CA LEU A 156 -6.72 -4.14 31.64
C LEU A 156 -5.40 -4.03 32.43
N LEU A 157 -5.21 -2.98 33.23
CA LEU A 157 -4.00 -2.80 34.03
C LEU A 157 -3.82 -3.91 35.08
N ARG A 158 -4.92 -4.39 35.68
CA ARG A 158 -4.90 -5.54 36.60
C ARG A 158 -4.55 -6.83 35.86
N SER A 159 -5.19 -7.10 34.73
CA SER A 159 -4.94 -8.28 33.87
C SER A 159 -3.49 -8.31 33.37
N LEU A 160 -2.97 -7.16 32.93
CA LEU A 160 -1.59 -6.97 32.51
C LEU A 160 -0.61 -7.22 33.67
N GLY A 161 -0.87 -6.64 34.84
CA GLY A 161 -0.06 -6.84 36.04
C GLY A 161 0.01 -8.30 36.47
N ALA A 162 -1.13 -8.98 36.53
CA ALA A 162 -1.22 -10.39 36.89
C ALA A 162 -0.52 -11.29 35.87
N THR A 163 -0.68 -11.03 34.57
CA THR A 163 -0.06 -11.82 33.50
C THR A 163 1.46 -11.71 33.52
N LEU A 164 2.00 -10.49 33.61
CA LEU A 164 3.45 -10.29 33.66
C LEU A 164 4.06 -10.82 34.96
N ARG A 165 3.30 -10.83 36.05
CA ARG A 165 3.70 -11.48 37.30
C ARG A 165 3.84 -12.98 37.09
N ARG A 166 2.80 -13.67 36.58
CA ARG A 166 2.85 -15.11 36.28
C ARG A 166 4.06 -15.46 35.40
N MET A 167 4.31 -14.65 34.38
CA MET A 167 5.51 -14.78 33.52
C MET A 167 6.82 -14.75 34.32
N HIS A 168 7.00 -13.75 35.18
CA HIS A 168 8.23 -13.61 35.97
C HIS A 168 8.34 -14.61 37.15
N GLU A 169 7.23 -15.11 37.66
CA GLU A 169 7.17 -16.19 38.66
C GLU A 169 7.51 -17.55 38.07
N ALA A 170 7.09 -17.80 36.82
CA ALA A 170 7.53 -18.96 36.03
C ALA A 170 9.02 -18.90 35.62
N GLY A 171 9.77 -17.86 36.03
CA GLY A 171 11.19 -17.71 35.71
C GLY A 171 11.47 -17.26 34.29
N VAL A 172 10.50 -16.62 33.61
CA VAL A 172 10.65 -16.13 32.23
C VAL A 172 11.07 -14.67 32.21
N TRP A 173 12.28 -14.39 31.75
CA TRP A 173 12.79 -13.03 31.54
C TRP A 173 12.60 -12.62 30.08
N HIS A 174 11.62 -11.76 29.80
CA HIS A 174 11.27 -11.39 28.43
C HIS A 174 12.29 -10.45 27.77
N ARG A 175 12.88 -9.52 28.53
CA ARG A 175 13.91 -8.53 28.12
C ARG A 175 13.44 -7.45 27.15
N ASP A 176 12.15 -7.43 26.79
CA ASP A 176 11.58 -6.49 25.83
C ASP A 176 10.05 -6.34 26.01
N VAL A 177 9.59 -6.24 27.28
CA VAL A 177 8.16 -6.03 27.60
C VAL A 177 7.73 -4.62 27.19
N SER A 178 7.42 -4.44 25.92
CA SER A 178 6.91 -3.20 25.37
C SER A 178 5.45 -3.37 25.00
N VAL A 179 4.70 -2.26 24.94
CA VAL A 179 3.30 -2.25 24.48
C VAL A 179 3.12 -2.78 23.03
N GLY A 180 4.19 -2.89 22.25
CA GLY A 180 4.13 -3.53 20.92
C GLY A 180 4.26 -5.06 20.95
N ASN A 181 4.63 -5.65 22.09
CA ASN A 181 4.86 -7.08 22.28
C ASN A 181 3.78 -7.72 23.15
N LEU A 182 2.63 -7.05 23.26
CA LEU A 182 1.46 -7.48 23.99
C LEU A 182 0.25 -7.36 23.07
N LEU A 183 -0.46 -8.46 22.89
CA LEU A 183 -1.74 -8.50 22.17
C LEU A 183 -2.88 -8.56 23.18
N LEU A 184 -3.95 -7.83 22.90
CA LEU A 184 -5.18 -7.80 23.68
C LEU A 184 -6.27 -8.48 22.86
N SER A 185 -7.06 -9.34 23.48
CA SER A 185 -8.19 -10.04 22.83
C SER A 185 -9.27 -10.35 23.86
N HIS A 186 -10.52 -10.43 23.41
CA HIS A 186 -11.66 -10.94 24.17
C HIS A 186 -12.03 -12.31 23.63
N PRO A 187 -11.47 -13.41 24.18
CA PRO A 187 -11.79 -14.75 23.69
C PRO A 187 -13.30 -15.00 23.84
N ASP A 188 -13.97 -15.33 22.73
CA ASP A 188 -15.40 -15.64 22.66
C ASP A 188 -16.32 -14.57 23.30
N GLY A 189 -15.93 -13.29 23.24
CA GLY A 189 -16.66 -12.18 23.87
C GLY A 189 -16.57 -12.14 25.41
N GLY A 190 -15.67 -12.94 25.99
CA GLY A 190 -15.39 -13.01 27.41
C GLY A 190 -14.47 -11.89 27.91
N ARG A 191 -13.80 -12.11 29.05
CA ARG A 191 -12.91 -11.11 29.66
C ARG A 191 -11.68 -10.83 28.81
N LEU A 192 -11.17 -9.60 28.91
CA LEU A 192 -9.98 -9.16 28.20
C LEU A 192 -8.72 -9.91 28.66
N GLU A 193 -8.09 -10.62 27.73
CA GLU A 193 -6.84 -11.35 27.96
C GLU A 193 -5.63 -10.64 27.35
N VAL A 194 -4.49 -10.74 28.04
CA VAL A 194 -3.20 -10.18 27.61
C VAL A 194 -2.28 -11.31 27.16
N TYR A 195 -1.99 -11.38 25.86
CA TYR A 195 -1.08 -12.35 25.27
C TYR A 195 0.32 -11.76 25.11
N VAL A 196 1.34 -12.48 25.57
CA VAL A 196 2.74 -12.10 25.45
C VAL A 196 3.32 -12.63 24.13
N VAL A 197 3.92 -11.75 23.32
CA VAL A 197 4.50 -12.10 22.01
C VAL A 197 5.93 -11.55 21.83
N ASP A 198 6.59 -11.87 20.71
CA ASP A 198 7.99 -11.49 20.43
C ASP A 198 9.03 -12.09 21.42
N LEU A 199 8.99 -13.42 21.52
CA LEU A 199 9.73 -14.17 22.53
C LEU A 199 11.20 -14.47 22.20
N ASN A 200 11.70 -14.12 21.01
CA ASN A 200 13.03 -14.54 20.55
C ASN A 200 14.21 -13.91 21.35
N ARG A 201 13.95 -12.97 22.27
CA ARG A 201 14.95 -12.41 23.19
C ARG A 201 14.85 -12.98 24.59
N ALA A 202 13.74 -13.63 24.92
CA ALA A 202 13.45 -14.08 26.26
C ALA A 202 14.43 -15.18 26.72
N ARG A 203 14.48 -15.37 28.03
CA ARG A 203 15.26 -16.41 28.71
C ARG A 203 14.36 -17.09 29.74
N VAL A 204 14.49 -18.40 29.90
CA VAL A 204 13.67 -19.21 30.81
C VAL A 204 14.57 -19.94 31.82
N GLY A 205 13.99 -20.47 32.89
CA GLY A 205 14.68 -21.33 33.84
C GLY A 205 15.57 -20.62 34.87
N GLN A 206 15.36 -19.33 35.11
CA GLN A 206 16.11 -18.57 36.12
C GLN A 206 15.17 -17.69 36.94
N PRO A 207 15.19 -17.79 38.29
CA PRO A 207 14.46 -16.85 39.15
C PRO A 207 14.88 -15.40 38.89
N LEU A 208 13.88 -14.51 38.93
CA LEU A 208 14.05 -13.11 38.61
C LEU A 208 14.00 -12.24 39.87
N GLY A 209 15.12 -11.61 40.20
CA GLY A 209 15.17 -10.58 41.25
C GLY A 209 14.39 -9.32 40.89
N ILE A 210 14.13 -8.48 41.91
CA ILE A 210 13.35 -7.24 41.79
C ILE A 210 13.89 -6.31 40.69
N GLU A 211 15.22 -6.17 40.59
CA GLU A 211 15.88 -5.35 39.58
C GLU A 211 15.49 -5.76 38.16
N ARG A 212 15.69 -7.04 37.80
CA ARG A 212 15.42 -7.55 36.45
C ARG A 212 13.95 -7.47 36.09
N ARG A 213 13.07 -7.80 37.04
CA ARG A 213 11.60 -7.63 36.91
C ARG A 213 11.27 -6.18 36.59
N THR A 214 11.73 -5.26 37.44
CA THR A 214 11.46 -3.82 37.32
C THR A 214 11.98 -3.23 36.01
N ARG A 215 13.18 -3.66 35.57
CA ARG A 215 13.77 -3.25 34.28
C ARG A 215 12.99 -3.77 33.07
N ASP A 216 12.26 -4.87 33.20
CA ASP A 216 11.34 -5.32 32.16
C ASP A 216 10.06 -4.48 32.13
N LEU A 217 9.41 -4.33 33.28
CA LEU A 217 8.16 -3.58 33.39
C LEU A 217 8.32 -2.10 32.98
N CYS A 218 9.48 -1.48 33.24
CA CYS A 218 9.69 -0.06 32.97
C CYS A 218 9.69 0.33 31.47
N ARG A 219 9.59 -0.65 30.57
CA ARG A 219 9.46 -0.44 29.13
C ARG A 219 8.01 -0.16 28.70
N LEU A 220 7.04 -0.43 29.56
CA LEU A 220 5.63 -0.08 29.36
C LEU A 220 5.45 1.43 29.42
N ARG A 221 4.60 1.97 28.54
CA ARG A 221 4.39 3.41 28.38
C ARG A 221 3.15 3.87 29.15
N ILE A 222 3.11 3.53 30.44
CA ILE A 222 2.04 3.93 31.37
C ILE A 222 2.51 5.21 32.04
N PHE A 223 2.05 6.38 31.59
CA PHE A 223 2.59 7.65 32.06
C PHE A 223 1.93 8.16 33.33
N GLU A 224 0.61 7.98 33.44
CA GLU A 224 -0.15 8.48 34.59
C GLU A 224 0.16 7.71 35.88
N GLY A 225 0.29 8.45 36.99
CA GLY A 225 0.66 7.89 38.29
C GLY A 225 -0.39 6.92 38.85
N ALA A 226 -1.68 7.22 38.68
CA ALA A 226 -2.76 6.35 39.13
C ALA A 226 -2.73 4.99 38.40
N HIS A 227 -2.63 5.01 37.07
CA HIS A 227 -2.50 3.80 36.25
C HIS A 227 -1.25 2.98 36.58
N GLN A 228 -0.11 3.63 36.83
CA GLN A 228 1.10 2.95 37.31
C GLN A 228 0.84 2.23 38.64
N ASP A 229 0.13 2.87 39.56
CA ASP A 229 -0.15 2.31 40.89
C ASP A 229 -1.13 1.13 40.79
N THR A 230 -2.20 1.21 39.98
CA THR A 230 -3.10 0.07 39.69
C THR A 230 -2.33 -1.13 39.14
N PHE A 231 -1.53 -0.91 38.09
CA PHE A 231 -0.73 -1.96 37.45
C PHE A 231 0.28 -2.59 38.42
N LEU A 232 1.04 -1.77 39.17
CA LEU A 232 2.07 -2.26 40.08
C LEU A 232 1.48 -3.00 41.28
N ARG A 233 0.29 -2.59 41.77
CA ARG A 233 -0.41 -3.32 42.85
C ARG A 233 -0.85 -4.70 42.39
N ALA A 234 -1.38 -4.81 41.18
CA ALA A 234 -1.74 -6.10 40.60
C ALA A 234 -0.51 -7.00 40.43
N TYR A 235 0.60 -6.43 39.93
CA TYR A 235 1.84 -7.16 39.73
C TYR A 235 2.50 -7.63 41.04
N TRP A 236 2.65 -6.75 42.04
CA TRP A 236 3.32 -7.04 43.34
C TRP A 236 2.35 -7.46 44.46
N HIS A 237 1.09 -7.75 44.17
CA HIS A 237 0.05 -8.11 45.15
C HIS A 237 -0.21 -7.12 46.29
N GLY A 238 0.02 -5.81 46.11
CA GLY A 238 -0.53 -4.70 46.93
C GLY A 238 -0.32 -4.65 48.46
N ARG A 239 0.04 -5.76 49.11
CA ARG A 239 0.18 -6.00 50.56
C ARG A 239 1.58 -6.53 50.93
N GLU A 240 2.47 -6.70 49.95
CA GLU A 240 3.86 -7.08 50.21
C GLU A 240 4.64 -5.94 50.89
N ALA A 241 5.44 -6.30 51.91
CA ALA A 241 6.41 -5.40 52.51
C ALA A 241 7.32 -4.77 51.43
N GLY A 242 7.59 -3.47 51.55
CA GLY A 242 8.45 -2.74 50.62
C GLY A 242 7.82 -2.32 49.30
N PHE A 243 6.48 -2.32 49.14
CA PHE A 243 5.81 -1.81 47.94
C PHE A 243 6.24 -0.38 47.57
N GLY A 244 6.40 0.51 48.56
CA GLY A 244 6.87 1.88 48.34
C GLY A 244 8.24 1.95 47.66
N PHE A 245 9.18 1.09 48.10
CA PHE A 245 10.50 0.95 47.49
C PHE A 245 10.40 0.43 46.04
N LYS A 246 9.64 -0.65 45.81
CA LYS A 246 9.43 -1.23 44.47
C LYS A 246 8.81 -0.21 43.51
N ARG A 247 7.83 0.57 43.97
CA ARG A 247 7.21 1.66 43.22
C ARG A 247 8.21 2.77 42.87
N GLY A 248 9.01 3.20 43.84
CA GLY A 248 10.08 4.19 43.62
C GLY A 248 11.09 3.72 42.57
N LEU A 249 11.55 2.48 42.69
CA LEU A 249 12.50 1.87 41.76
C LEU A 249 11.92 1.79 40.33
N TYR A 250 10.67 1.37 40.17
CA TYR A 250 9.98 1.37 38.88
C TYR A 250 9.94 2.76 38.25
N ARG A 251 9.53 3.79 39.01
CA ARG A 251 9.43 5.17 38.50
C ARG A 251 10.79 5.71 38.07
N LEU A 252 11.85 5.40 38.83
CA LEU A 252 13.23 5.75 38.47
C LEU A 252 13.63 5.11 37.13
N TYR A 253 13.40 3.80 36.99
CA TYR A 253 13.78 3.05 35.79
C TYR A 253 12.96 3.47 34.57
N HIS A 254 11.68 3.76 34.77
CA HIS A 254 10.78 4.23 33.72
C HIS A 254 11.21 5.61 33.21
N ARG A 255 11.49 6.57 34.12
CA ARG A 255 12.04 7.89 33.74
C ARG A 255 13.36 7.78 33.00
N GLY A 256 14.29 6.97 33.50
CA GLY A 256 15.58 6.72 32.84
C GLY A 256 15.44 6.11 31.44
N PHE A 257 14.50 5.17 31.26
CA PHE A 257 14.18 4.59 29.96
C PHE A 257 13.65 5.63 28.96
N LEU A 258 12.75 6.53 29.40
CA LEU A 258 12.20 7.59 28.56
C LEU A 258 13.28 8.59 28.12
N ILE A 259 14.14 9.03 29.03
CA ILE A 259 15.28 9.92 28.73
C ILE A 259 16.20 9.27 27.71
N ARG A 260 16.61 8.02 27.95
CA ARG A 260 17.47 7.26 27.03
C ARG A 260 16.88 7.16 25.62
N ASN A 261 15.56 6.94 25.50
CA ASN A 261 14.91 6.83 24.20
C ASN A 261 14.81 8.18 23.48
N ARG A 262 14.57 9.29 24.20
CA ARG A 262 14.61 10.64 23.61
C ARG A 262 16.00 10.98 23.06
N LEU A 263 17.06 10.70 23.84
CA LEU A 263 18.45 10.89 23.42
C LEU A 263 18.80 10.05 22.19
N LYS A 264 18.39 8.77 22.15
CA LYS A 264 18.60 7.91 20.98
C LYS A 264 17.86 8.41 19.73
N ALA A 265 16.66 8.97 19.88
CA ALA A 265 15.91 9.52 18.75
C ALA A 265 16.61 10.75 18.17
N TRP A 266 17.13 11.63 19.04
CA TRP A 266 17.92 12.79 18.65
C TRP A 266 19.19 12.40 17.87
N LEU A 267 19.96 11.43 18.39
CA LEU A 267 21.21 10.95 17.74
C LEU A 267 21.01 10.21 16.41
N ARG A 268 19.85 9.57 16.19
CA ARG A 268 19.59 8.73 14.99
C ARG A 268 19.07 9.49 13.77
N SER A 269 18.72 10.77 13.94
CA SER A 269 18.03 11.56 12.91
C SER A 269 18.82 11.76 11.61
N PRO A 270 20.15 12.02 11.61
CA PRO A 270 20.88 12.29 10.36
C PRO A 270 21.48 11.03 9.70
N LEU A 271 21.99 10.09 10.48
CA LEU A 271 22.90 9.02 9.99
C LEU A 271 22.18 7.73 9.54
N SER A 272 20.94 7.50 9.98
CA SER A 272 20.19 6.27 9.67
C SER A 272 19.80 6.12 8.20
N GLY A 273 19.88 7.21 7.42
CA GLY A 273 19.63 7.21 5.98
C GLY A 273 20.78 6.68 5.11
N LEU A 274 21.97 6.45 5.67
CA LEU A 274 23.16 6.06 4.91
C LEU A 274 23.34 4.53 4.77
N ALA A 275 22.68 3.74 5.63
CA ALA A 275 22.77 2.29 5.55
C ALA A 275 22.06 1.74 4.30
N PRO A 276 22.69 0.84 3.52
CA PRO A 276 22.04 0.22 2.38
C PRO A 276 20.82 -0.57 2.83
N ARG A 277 19.64 -0.23 2.28
CA ARG A 277 18.43 -1.04 2.47
C ARG A 277 18.64 -2.36 1.72
N ARG A 278 18.58 -3.48 2.45
CA ARG A 278 18.64 -4.81 1.84
C ARG A 278 17.29 -5.09 1.16
N ALA A 279 17.34 -5.66 -0.04
CA ALA A 279 16.15 -6.10 -0.76
C ALA A 279 15.35 -7.15 0.05
N TYR A 280 14.05 -7.22 -0.21
CA TYR A 280 13.16 -8.25 0.35
C TYR A 280 13.50 -9.62 -0.26
N ALA A 281 13.08 -10.71 0.39
CA ALA A 281 13.47 -12.07 -0.01
C ALA A 281 12.86 -12.49 -1.35
N HIS A 282 11.64 -12.02 -1.64
CA HIS A 282 10.90 -12.28 -2.88
C HIS A 282 11.43 -11.51 -4.09
N ILE A 283 12.28 -10.51 -3.88
CA ILE A 283 12.84 -9.71 -4.98
C ILE A 283 14.04 -10.47 -5.55
N PRO A 284 14.05 -10.76 -6.86
CA PRO A 284 15.16 -11.46 -7.51
C PRO A 284 16.50 -10.73 -7.30
N ALA A 285 17.58 -11.50 -7.27
CA ALA A 285 18.93 -10.95 -7.21
C ALA A 285 19.22 -10.12 -8.49
N PRO A 286 20.00 -9.03 -8.39
CA PRO A 286 20.40 -8.29 -9.58
C PRO A 286 21.36 -9.12 -10.45
N PRO A 287 21.48 -8.83 -11.76
CA PRO A 287 22.44 -9.51 -12.63
C PRO A 287 23.87 -9.43 -12.08
N VAL A 288 24.59 -10.56 -12.13
CA VAL A 288 25.99 -10.67 -11.68
C VAL A 288 26.84 -9.78 -12.60
N ALA A 289 27.58 -8.83 -12.02
CA ALA A 289 28.38 -7.78 -12.71
C ALA A 289 27.65 -6.51 -13.20
N ALA A 290 26.36 -6.32 -12.91
CA ALA A 290 25.67 -5.07 -13.29
C ALA A 290 26.28 -3.81 -12.63
N GLY A 291 26.47 -2.75 -13.44
CA GLY A 291 26.84 -1.41 -13.00
C GLY A 291 25.76 -0.76 -12.12
N ALA A 292 26.04 0.39 -11.51
CA ALA A 292 25.09 1.04 -10.61
C ALA A 292 23.74 1.42 -11.28
N ARG A 293 23.76 1.67 -12.60
CA ARG A 293 22.57 1.96 -13.40
C ARG A 293 21.69 0.73 -13.64
N ASP A 294 22.33 -0.44 -13.78
CA ASP A 294 21.72 -1.66 -14.32
C ASP A 294 21.36 -2.69 -13.23
N ARG A 295 21.54 -2.33 -11.95
CA ARG A 295 21.19 -3.18 -10.80
C ARG A 295 19.70 -3.17 -10.48
N VAL A 296 18.87 -3.46 -11.48
CA VAL A 296 17.41 -3.47 -11.37
C VAL A 296 16.87 -4.90 -11.53
N ALA A 297 15.85 -5.27 -10.76
CA ALA A 297 15.10 -6.52 -10.91
C ALA A 297 13.60 -6.24 -10.84
N TRP A 298 12.77 -7.00 -11.57
CA TRP A 298 11.30 -6.87 -11.47
C TRP A 298 10.81 -7.54 -10.18
N ASP A 299 9.96 -6.86 -9.42
CA ASP A 299 9.26 -7.42 -8.27
C ASP A 299 7.83 -7.79 -8.68
N HIS A 300 7.59 -9.09 -8.85
CA HIS A 300 6.31 -9.63 -9.29
C HIS A 300 5.19 -9.41 -8.27
N LEU A 301 5.49 -9.26 -6.97
CA LEU A 301 4.45 -9.08 -5.95
C LEU A 301 3.87 -7.66 -5.91
N SER A 302 4.70 -6.66 -6.24
CA SER A 302 4.27 -5.26 -6.30
C SER A 302 4.00 -4.77 -7.74
N ASP A 303 4.32 -5.58 -8.74
CA ASP A 303 4.30 -5.26 -10.18
C ASP A 303 5.13 -4.01 -10.52
N GLN A 304 6.33 -3.91 -9.92
CA GLN A 304 7.23 -2.77 -10.10
C GLN A 304 8.71 -3.18 -10.12
N PRO A 305 9.59 -2.40 -10.78
CA PRO A 305 11.02 -2.63 -10.68
C PRO A 305 11.59 -2.24 -9.31
N HIS A 306 12.56 -3.01 -8.84
CA HIS A 306 13.36 -2.77 -7.64
C HIS A 306 14.80 -2.40 -7.99
N GLN A 307 15.29 -1.31 -7.42
CA GLN A 307 16.67 -0.84 -7.61
C GLN A 307 17.57 -1.31 -6.47
N HIS A 308 18.48 -2.24 -6.75
CA HIS A 308 19.45 -2.81 -5.80
C HIS A 308 20.63 -1.87 -5.54
N ALA A 309 20.86 -0.84 -6.37
CA ALA A 309 21.94 0.12 -6.16
C ALA A 309 21.74 0.99 -4.89
N GLY A 310 22.73 0.96 -3.99
CA GLY A 310 22.76 1.79 -2.79
C GLY A 310 22.77 3.30 -3.09
N ARG A 311 22.39 4.12 -2.10
CA ARG A 311 22.25 5.59 -2.26
C ARG A 311 23.52 6.28 -2.77
N LEU A 312 24.69 5.93 -2.24
CA LEU A 312 25.96 6.54 -2.64
C LEU A 312 26.32 6.24 -4.10
N ARG A 313 26.11 5.01 -4.57
CA ARG A 313 26.34 4.64 -5.97
C ARG A 313 25.40 5.41 -6.91
N ARG A 314 24.14 5.58 -6.52
CA ARG A 314 23.17 6.38 -7.28
C ARG A 314 23.52 7.87 -7.30
N LEU A 315 24.05 8.39 -6.19
CA LEU A 315 24.56 9.76 -6.14
C LEU A 315 25.74 9.95 -7.09
N GLY A 316 26.70 9.02 -7.10
CA GLY A 316 27.82 9.04 -8.05
C GLY A 316 27.36 9.08 -9.51
N VAL A 317 26.35 8.29 -9.87
CA VAL A 317 25.75 8.35 -11.22
C VAL A 317 25.14 9.72 -11.51
N ARG A 318 24.33 10.27 -10.59
CA ARG A 318 23.70 11.59 -10.79
C ARG A 318 24.72 12.74 -10.91
N LEU A 319 25.85 12.64 -10.21
CA LEU A 319 26.94 13.61 -10.33
C LEU A 319 27.62 13.50 -11.71
N ALA A 320 27.84 12.30 -12.21
CA ALA A 320 28.37 12.09 -13.55
C ALA A 320 27.43 12.64 -14.64
N ASP A 321 26.12 12.61 -14.41
CA ASP A 321 25.09 13.15 -15.32
C ASP A 321 24.71 14.61 -15.05
N ALA A 322 25.45 15.34 -14.22
CA ALA A 322 25.09 16.69 -13.78
C ALA A 322 24.83 17.68 -14.94
N GLY A 323 25.58 17.57 -16.03
CA GLY A 323 25.37 18.40 -17.23
C GLY A 323 24.03 18.13 -17.93
N ALA A 324 23.57 16.88 -17.96
CA ALA A 324 22.25 16.55 -18.49
C ALA A 324 21.14 17.10 -17.59
N HIS A 325 21.25 16.88 -16.27
CA HIS A 325 20.31 17.41 -15.29
C HIS A 325 20.26 18.95 -15.28
N GLY A 326 21.40 19.62 -15.55
CA GLY A 326 21.45 21.07 -15.73
C GLY A 326 20.58 21.54 -16.91
N ARG A 327 20.61 20.84 -18.05
CA ARG A 327 19.76 21.14 -19.21
C ARG A 327 18.28 20.88 -18.92
N GLU A 328 17.97 19.80 -18.23
CA GLU A 328 16.60 19.46 -17.80
C GLU A 328 16.02 20.57 -16.91
N MET A 329 16.81 21.02 -15.92
CA MET A 329 16.43 22.13 -15.04
C MET A 329 16.26 23.43 -15.82
N ALA A 330 17.18 23.75 -16.74
CA ALA A 330 17.09 24.94 -17.56
C ALA A 330 15.81 24.96 -18.42
N ALA A 331 15.42 23.82 -19.00
CA ALA A 331 14.18 23.69 -19.76
C ALA A 331 12.94 23.94 -18.88
N CYS A 332 12.91 23.37 -17.67
CA CYS A 332 11.85 23.64 -16.69
C CYS A 332 11.78 25.14 -16.34
N VAL A 333 12.90 25.74 -15.92
CA VAL A 333 12.97 27.14 -15.50
C VAL A 333 12.55 28.08 -16.63
N ALA A 334 13.01 27.85 -17.87
CA ALA A 334 12.64 28.64 -19.02
C ALA A 334 11.14 28.55 -19.37
N ALA A 335 10.47 27.45 -19.01
CA ALA A 335 9.03 27.27 -19.24
C ALA A 335 8.16 27.88 -18.13
N LEU A 336 8.69 28.07 -16.92
CA LEU A 336 7.93 28.51 -15.74
C LEU A 336 7.05 29.76 -15.97
N PRO A 337 7.51 30.84 -16.63
CA PRO A 337 6.66 32.01 -16.84
C PRO A 337 5.41 31.71 -17.66
N ARG A 338 5.53 30.89 -18.71
CA ARG A 338 4.41 30.48 -19.58
C ARG A 338 3.46 29.54 -18.83
N ILE A 339 4.01 28.57 -18.10
CA ILE A 339 3.23 27.65 -17.26
C ILE A 339 2.45 28.43 -16.20
N ALA A 340 3.09 29.37 -15.51
CA ALA A 340 2.45 30.19 -14.48
C ALA A 340 1.37 31.13 -15.05
N ALA A 341 1.54 31.63 -16.28
CA ALA A 341 0.51 32.40 -16.97
C ALA A 341 -0.70 31.52 -17.34
N SER A 342 -0.48 30.35 -17.93
CA SER A 342 -1.56 29.38 -18.23
C SER A 342 -2.27 28.93 -16.94
N TYR A 343 -1.53 28.56 -15.89
CA TYR A 343 -2.11 28.13 -14.62
C TYR A 343 -3.00 29.20 -13.99
N ARG A 344 -2.59 30.47 -14.00
CA ARG A 344 -3.40 31.59 -13.49
C ARG A 344 -4.67 31.79 -14.31
N ARG A 345 -4.60 31.61 -15.64
CA ARG A 345 -5.77 31.65 -16.52
C ARG A 345 -6.72 30.49 -16.21
N LEU A 346 -6.21 29.26 -16.14
CA LEU A 346 -7.02 28.06 -15.90
C LEU A 346 -7.62 28.05 -14.50
N SER A 347 -6.88 28.48 -13.46
CA SER A 347 -7.39 28.53 -12.08
C SER A 347 -8.56 29.52 -11.89
N ARG A 348 -8.71 30.50 -12.78
CA ARG A 348 -9.82 31.47 -12.76
C ARG A 348 -10.99 31.05 -13.64
N ARG A 349 -10.79 30.03 -14.48
CA ARG A 349 -11.80 29.52 -15.39
C ARG A 349 -12.80 28.67 -14.60
N ARG A 350 -14.08 28.87 -14.86
CA ARG A 350 -15.12 27.90 -14.44
C ARG A 350 -15.13 26.75 -15.46
N PRO A 351 -15.29 25.48 -15.01
CA PRO A 351 -15.48 24.37 -15.92
C PRO A 351 -16.59 24.70 -16.92
N PRO A 352 -16.42 24.36 -18.22
CA PRO A 352 -17.53 24.45 -19.15
C PRO A 352 -18.67 23.57 -18.63
N ALA A 353 -19.91 24.07 -18.66
CA ALA A 353 -21.09 23.32 -18.26
C ALA A 353 -22.16 23.50 -19.35
N PRO A 354 -22.83 22.42 -19.81
CA PRO A 354 -22.64 21.03 -19.38
C PRO A 354 -21.31 20.41 -19.86
N LEU A 355 -20.70 19.56 -19.01
CA LEU A 355 -19.48 18.79 -19.31
C LEU A 355 -19.80 17.29 -19.32
N PRO A 356 -19.60 16.57 -20.43
CA PRO A 356 -19.78 15.12 -20.47
C PRO A 356 -18.91 14.40 -19.42
N PHE A 357 -19.51 13.47 -18.68
CA PHE A 357 -18.82 12.66 -17.67
C PHE A 357 -18.53 11.25 -18.20
N THR A 358 -17.57 11.14 -19.12
CA THR A 358 -17.24 9.87 -19.80
C THR A 358 -15.86 9.32 -19.46
N GLY A 359 -14.96 10.12 -18.88
CA GLY A 359 -13.54 9.77 -18.70
C GLY A 359 -13.20 8.74 -17.61
N LEU A 360 -14.15 7.90 -17.18
CA LEU A 360 -13.92 6.84 -16.18
C LEU A 360 -13.22 5.64 -16.84
N GLY A 361 -12.05 5.24 -16.31
CA GLY A 361 -11.35 4.08 -16.83
C GLY A 361 -10.68 3.23 -15.76
N VAL A 362 -10.40 1.98 -16.10
CA VAL A 362 -9.66 1.06 -15.23
C VAL A 362 -8.51 0.44 -16.00
N ALA A 363 -7.36 0.32 -15.33
CA ALA A 363 -6.22 -0.40 -15.88
C ALA A 363 -6.24 -1.86 -15.44
N LEU A 364 -5.81 -2.78 -16.30
CA LEU A 364 -5.68 -4.19 -15.96
C LEU A 364 -4.64 -4.92 -16.83
N ARG A 365 -4.33 -6.15 -16.42
CA ARG A 365 -3.55 -7.13 -17.16
C ARG A 365 -4.32 -8.45 -17.20
N PRO A 366 -3.97 -9.39 -18.10
CA PRO A 366 -4.58 -10.71 -18.11
C PRO A 366 -4.47 -11.41 -16.76
N TRP A 367 -5.49 -12.21 -16.46
CA TRP A 367 -5.54 -13.11 -15.31
C TRP A 367 -5.77 -14.54 -15.81
N PRO A 368 -4.72 -15.23 -16.31
CA PRO A 368 -4.89 -16.45 -17.10
C PRO A 368 -5.50 -17.62 -16.32
N SER A 369 -5.40 -17.62 -14.98
CA SER A 369 -6.00 -18.65 -14.14
C SER A 369 -7.53 -18.61 -14.13
N ALA A 370 -8.14 -17.46 -14.41
CA ALA A 370 -9.60 -17.29 -14.45
C ALA A 370 -10.01 -16.10 -15.37
N PRO A 371 -9.86 -16.22 -16.70
CA PRO A 371 -10.15 -15.13 -17.63
C PRO A 371 -11.63 -14.71 -17.62
N GLY A 372 -12.55 -15.67 -17.43
CA GLY A 372 -13.99 -15.38 -17.32
C GLY A 372 -14.35 -14.55 -16.09
N GLU A 373 -13.71 -14.80 -14.94
CA GLU A 373 -13.91 -13.99 -13.74
C GLU A 373 -13.40 -12.56 -13.93
N LEU A 374 -12.26 -12.40 -14.62
CA LEU A 374 -11.73 -11.08 -14.96
C LEU A 374 -12.71 -10.31 -15.84
N LEU A 375 -13.25 -10.93 -16.89
CA LEU A 375 -14.21 -10.29 -17.79
C LEU A 375 -15.49 -9.91 -17.06
N ALA A 376 -16.05 -10.81 -16.25
CA ALA A 376 -17.22 -10.52 -15.42
C ALA A 376 -16.97 -9.35 -14.44
N ALA A 377 -15.75 -9.25 -13.90
CA ALA A 377 -15.35 -8.12 -13.06
C ALA A 377 -15.25 -6.81 -13.85
N VAL A 378 -14.77 -6.82 -15.09
CA VAL A 378 -14.74 -5.62 -15.94
C VAL A 378 -16.15 -5.18 -16.32
N GLU A 379 -17.02 -6.13 -16.69
CA GLU A 379 -18.43 -5.89 -17.02
C GLU A 379 -19.19 -5.28 -15.83
N GLY A 380 -18.99 -5.83 -14.63
CA GLY A 380 -19.65 -5.33 -13.41
C GLY A 380 -19.22 -3.93 -12.96
N LEU A 381 -18.13 -3.37 -13.50
CA LEU A 381 -17.72 -1.98 -13.20
C LEU A 381 -18.52 -0.93 -13.96
N GLY A 382 -19.07 -1.27 -15.14
CA GLY A 382 -19.79 -0.30 -15.97
C GLY A 382 -18.95 0.87 -16.50
N VAL A 383 -17.61 0.73 -16.55
CA VAL A 383 -16.72 1.73 -17.17
C VAL A 383 -16.62 1.52 -18.68
N GLU A 384 -16.35 2.58 -19.44
CA GLU A 384 -16.24 2.50 -20.91
C GLU A 384 -14.79 2.35 -21.39
N HIS A 385 -13.82 2.80 -20.58
CA HIS A 385 -12.42 2.88 -20.96
C HIS A 385 -11.56 1.85 -20.21
N VAL A 386 -10.77 1.07 -20.95
CA VAL A 386 -9.81 0.12 -20.39
C VAL A 386 -8.40 0.45 -20.84
N LEU A 387 -7.45 0.38 -19.90
CA LEU A 387 -6.03 0.54 -20.17
C LEU A 387 -5.27 -0.78 -19.91
N LEU A 388 -4.66 -1.34 -20.94
CA LEU A 388 -3.88 -2.58 -20.85
C LEU A 388 -2.38 -2.26 -20.76
N ARG A 389 -1.67 -2.91 -19.84
CA ARG A 389 -0.20 -2.81 -19.74
C ARG A 389 0.47 -3.93 -20.50
N LEU A 390 1.19 -3.57 -21.57
CA LEU A 390 1.92 -4.50 -22.44
C LEU A 390 3.40 -4.40 -22.14
N HIS A 391 4.02 -5.45 -21.61
CA HIS A 391 5.45 -5.45 -21.27
C HIS A 391 6.32 -5.72 -22.49
N PRO A 392 7.03 -4.74 -23.09
CA PRO A 392 7.74 -4.96 -24.36
C PRO A 392 8.96 -5.89 -24.26
N TRP A 393 9.27 -6.37 -23.05
CA TRP A 393 10.30 -7.37 -22.78
C TRP A 393 9.75 -8.78 -22.55
N ALA A 394 8.43 -8.98 -22.63
CA ALA A 394 7.82 -10.30 -22.58
C ALA A 394 8.20 -11.12 -23.82
N ALA A 395 8.12 -12.44 -23.71
CA ALA A 395 8.43 -13.35 -24.82
C ALA A 395 7.33 -13.31 -25.90
N ASP A 396 6.08 -13.20 -25.48
CA ASP A 396 4.88 -13.09 -26.31
C ASP A 396 3.84 -12.19 -25.60
N HIS A 397 2.68 -12.02 -26.26
CA HIS A 397 1.57 -11.17 -25.83
C HIS A 397 0.20 -11.80 -26.12
N ASP A 398 0.12 -13.13 -26.13
CA ASP A 398 -1.07 -13.84 -26.61
C ASP A 398 -2.26 -13.65 -25.66
N ASP A 399 -2.02 -13.72 -24.35
CA ASP A 399 -3.03 -13.45 -23.33
C ASP A 399 -3.50 -11.98 -23.37
N GLU A 400 -2.58 -11.03 -23.57
CA GLU A 400 -2.94 -9.62 -23.71
C GLU A 400 -3.76 -9.35 -24.98
N GLU A 401 -3.43 -9.98 -26.10
CA GLU A 401 -4.17 -9.82 -27.35
C GLU A 401 -5.56 -10.46 -27.28
N ALA A 402 -5.66 -11.67 -26.73
CA ALA A 402 -6.95 -12.35 -26.54
C ALA A 402 -7.90 -11.49 -25.68
N LEU A 403 -7.40 -10.97 -24.56
CA LEU A 403 -8.17 -10.08 -23.69
C LEU A 403 -8.55 -8.77 -24.40
N ALA A 404 -7.63 -8.15 -25.14
CA ALA A 404 -7.92 -6.93 -25.88
C ALA A 404 -9.00 -7.13 -26.95
N ARG A 405 -8.97 -8.25 -27.69
CA ARG A 405 -10.02 -8.60 -28.67
C ARG A 405 -11.37 -8.75 -27.98
N GLU A 406 -11.42 -9.52 -26.91
CA GLU A 406 -12.64 -9.81 -26.15
C GLU A 406 -13.30 -8.55 -25.57
N LEU A 407 -12.48 -7.62 -25.07
CA LEU A 407 -12.95 -6.32 -24.56
C LEU A 407 -13.40 -5.40 -25.70
N ARG A 408 -12.64 -5.30 -26.79
CA ARG A 408 -13.04 -4.48 -27.94
C ARG A 408 -14.36 -4.97 -28.54
N ASP A 409 -14.55 -6.28 -28.65
CA ASP A 409 -15.77 -6.88 -29.21
C ASP A 409 -17.00 -6.65 -28.30
N ARG A 410 -16.78 -6.36 -27.01
CA ARG A 410 -17.80 -5.87 -26.04
C ARG A 410 -18.02 -4.36 -26.08
N GLY A 411 -17.30 -3.63 -26.92
CA GLY A 411 -17.45 -2.18 -27.08
C GLY A 411 -16.61 -1.32 -26.13
N TYR A 412 -15.66 -1.91 -25.39
CA TYR A 412 -14.74 -1.11 -24.58
C TYR A 412 -13.77 -0.32 -25.45
N GLU A 413 -13.48 0.92 -25.05
CA GLU A 413 -12.43 1.70 -25.69
C GLU A 413 -11.07 1.41 -25.05
N LEU A 414 -10.13 0.92 -25.87
CA LEU A 414 -8.84 0.44 -25.39
C LEU A 414 -7.72 1.47 -25.57
N ALA A 415 -6.94 1.62 -24.50
CA ALA A 415 -5.63 2.26 -24.51
C ALA A 415 -4.57 1.28 -24.01
N PHE A 416 -3.32 1.49 -24.42
CA PHE A 416 -2.21 0.60 -24.09
C PHE A 416 -1.06 1.37 -23.43
N THR A 417 -0.40 0.77 -22.45
CA THR A 417 0.83 1.32 -21.86
C THR A 417 2.02 0.44 -22.21
N LEU A 418 3.08 1.08 -22.71
CA LEU A 418 4.30 0.44 -23.17
C LEU A 418 5.47 0.85 -22.25
N PRO A 419 5.57 0.28 -21.03
CA PRO A 419 6.66 0.56 -20.12
C PRO A 419 8.02 0.16 -20.70
N GLN A 420 9.07 0.79 -20.21
CA GLN A 420 10.45 0.48 -20.54
C GLN A 420 11.19 -0.15 -19.34
N ASN A 421 12.18 -0.99 -19.64
CA ASN A 421 13.16 -1.47 -18.67
C ASN A 421 14.56 -1.00 -19.08
N ARG A 422 15.57 -1.26 -18.24
CA ARG A 422 16.93 -0.76 -18.52
C ARG A 422 17.55 -1.36 -19.79
N ASP A 423 17.26 -2.62 -20.10
CA ASP A 423 17.82 -3.30 -21.27
C ASP A 423 17.30 -2.67 -22.56
N LEU A 424 15.99 -2.39 -22.62
CA LEU A 424 15.37 -1.72 -23.77
C LEU A 424 15.83 -0.27 -23.91
N VAL A 425 16.03 0.45 -22.80
CA VAL A 425 16.58 1.83 -22.84
C VAL A 425 17.99 1.87 -23.42
N ARG A 426 18.80 0.84 -23.19
CA ARG A 426 20.18 0.75 -23.68
C ARG A 426 20.29 0.27 -25.12
N ASP A 427 19.26 -0.39 -25.63
CA ASP A 427 19.21 -0.96 -26.96
C ASP A 427 17.99 -0.42 -27.73
N PRO A 428 18.14 0.76 -28.39
CA PRO A 428 17.08 1.34 -29.20
C PRO A 428 16.63 0.44 -30.36
N GLY A 429 17.50 -0.45 -30.86
CA GLY A 429 17.14 -1.42 -31.89
C GLY A 429 16.12 -2.42 -31.36
N ARG A 430 16.42 -3.02 -30.20
CA ARG A 430 15.50 -3.95 -29.53
C ARG A 430 14.20 -3.27 -29.09
N TRP A 431 14.26 -2.03 -28.60
CA TRP A 431 13.06 -1.24 -28.30
C TRP A 431 12.16 -1.08 -29.52
N ARG A 432 12.71 -0.65 -30.66
CA ARG A 432 11.94 -0.48 -31.90
C ARG A 432 11.35 -1.78 -32.42
N ALA A 433 12.12 -2.88 -32.38
CA ALA A 433 11.62 -4.19 -32.80
C ALA A 433 10.44 -4.64 -31.93
N ALA A 434 10.55 -4.52 -30.61
CA ALA A 434 9.46 -4.85 -29.69
C ALA A 434 8.22 -3.97 -29.92
N LEU A 435 8.41 -2.67 -30.14
CA LEU A 435 7.30 -1.77 -30.44
C LEU A 435 6.66 -2.04 -31.80
N GLY A 436 7.44 -2.42 -32.83
CA GLY A 436 6.90 -2.78 -34.15
C GLY A 436 5.99 -4.01 -34.07
N GLU A 437 6.38 -5.00 -33.26
CA GLU A 437 5.54 -6.16 -32.99
C GLU A 437 4.24 -5.77 -32.26
N LEU A 438 4.35 -4.98 -31.21
CA LEU A 438 3.20 -4.50 -30.45
C LEU A 438 2.27 -3.62 -31.28
N ALA A 439 2.81 -2.74 -32.12
CA ALA A 439 2.02 -1.91 -33.02
C ALA A 439 1.19 -2.78 -33.98
N ARG A 440 1.81 -3.80 -34.60
CA ARG A 440 1.15 -4.75 -35.50
C ARG A 440 0.00 -5.52 -34.85
N ARG A 441 0.17 -5.92 -33.59
CA ARG A 441 -0.85 -6.70 -32.86
C ARG A 441 -1.97 -5.83 -32.30
N PHE A 442 -1.64 -4.65 -31.75
CA PHE A 442 -2.56 -3.89 -30.90
C PHE A 442 -3.12 -2.61 -31.52
N ALA A 443 -2.46 -2.00 -32.52
CA ALA A 443 -3.02 -0.82 -33.19
C ALA A 443 -4.40 -1.08 -33.83
N PRO A 444 -4.70 -2.27 -34.39
CA PRO A 444 -6.05 -2.60 -34.84
C PRO A 444 -7.10 -2.77 -33.71
N LEU A 445 -6.66 -2.80 -32.45
CA LEU A 445 -7.51 -3.04 -31.28
C LEU A 445 -7.81 -1.76 -30.49
N GLY A 446 -6.97 -0.73 -30.61
CA GLY A 446 -7.17 0.57 -29.97
C GLY A 446 -6.18 1.61 -30.49
N SER A 447 -6.54 2.88 -30.37
CA SER A 447 -5.84 3.99 -31.03
C SER A 447 -4.94 4.81 -30.12
N SER A 448 -4.84 4.48 -28.82
CA SER A 448 -4.10 5.30 -27.85
C SER A 448 -3.01 4.50 -27.14
N PHE A 449 -1.76 4.93 -27.30
CA PHE A 449 -0.59 4.26 -26.74
C PHE A 449 0.22 5.22 -25.88
N GLN A 450 0.34 4.91 -24.60
CA GLN A 450 1.26 5.57 -23.72
C GLN A 450 2.68 5.01 -23.89
N ILE A 451 3.62 5.88 -24.23
CA ILE A 451 5.02 5.54 -24.39
C ILE A 451 5.77 5.78 -23.07
N GLY A 452 6.28 4.69 -22.52
CA GLY A 452 7.02 4.68 -21.28
C GLY A 452 6.16 4.72 -20.02
N GLN A 453 6.82 4.58 -18.88
CA GLN A 453 6.21 4.51 -17.56
C GLN A 453 7.18 5.02 -16.49
N ALA A 454 6.71 5.93 -15.65
CA ALA A 454 7.45 6.48 -14.51
C ALA A 454 8.89 6.92 -14.86
N VAL A 455 9.05 7.66 -15.97
CA VAL A 455 10.36 7.98 -16.56
C VAL A 455 11.25 8.84 -15.66
N ASN A 456 10.68 9.55 -14.69
CA ASN A 456 11.36 10.29 -13.63
C ASN A 456 11.91 9.39 -12.50
N ARG A 457 11.78 8.07 -12.61
CA ARG A 457 12.26 7.10 -11.62
C ARG A 457 13.28 6.19 -12.28
N SER A 458 14.55 6.34 -11.94
CA SER A 458 15.64 5.54 -12.55
C SER A 458 15.56 4.01 -12.36
N LYS A 459 14.69 3.53 -11.46
CA LYS A 459 14.35 2.10 -11.37
C LYS A 459 13.59 1.59 -12.60
N TRP A 460 12.94 2.46 -13.36
CA TRP A 460 12.28 2.19 -14.64
C TRP A 460 13.21 2.38 -15.84
N GLY A 461 14.53 2.26 -15.64
CA GLY A 461 15.53 2.21 -16.73
C GLY A 461 16.03 3.56 -17.26
N VAL A 462 15.23 4.63 -17.17
CA VAL A 462 15.59 5.98 -17.66
C VAL A 462 16.38 6.75 -16.59
N TRP A 463 17.59 7.18 -16.93
CA TRP A 463 18.48 7.97 -16.07
C TRP A 463 18.59 9.42 -16.52
N ARG A 464 18.49 9.67 -17.83
CA ARG A 464 18.52 11.02 -18.43
C ARG A 464 17.36 11.21 -19.39
N TYR A 465 16.86 12.43 -19.53
CA TYR A 465 15.68 12.67 -20.39
C TYR A 465 15.96 12.59 -21.90
N ASP A 466 17.22 12.64 -22.35
CA ASP A 466 17.60 12.29 -23.73
C ASP A 466 17.43 10.80 -24.05
N GLU A 467 17.53 9.93 -23.05
CA GLU A 467 17.20 8.51 -23.23
C GLU A 467 15.70 8.35 -23.51
N TYR A 468 14.84 9.12 -22.85
CA TYR A 468 13.40 9.10 -23.09
C TYR A 468 13.03 9.63 -24.48
N GLU A 469 13.66 10.72 -24.93
CA GLU A 469 13.52 11.22 -26.30
C GLU A 469 13.79 10.12 -27.34
N THR A 470 14.84 9.32 -27.13
CA THR A 470 15.19 8.20 -28.01
C THR A 470 14.10 7.11 -28.03
N LEU A 471 13.45 6.84 -26.89
CA LEU A 471 12.33 5.90 -26.84
C LEU A 471 11.13 6.41 -27.63
N VAL A 472 10.81 7.71 -27.51
CA VAL A 472 9.70 8.34 -28.25
C VAL A 472 9.99 8.34 -29.76
N ALA A 473 11.23 8.61 -30.18
CA ALA A 473 11.62 8.50 -31.58
C ALA A 473 11.41 7.08 -32.11
N GLY A 474 11.87 6.06 -31.36
CA GLY A 474 11.66 4.67 -31.73
C GLY A 474 10.17 4.27 -31.79
N ALA A 475 9.34 4.82 -30.90
CA ALA A 475 7.89 4.62 -30.94
C ALA A 475 7.26 5.26 -32.18
N ARG A 476 7.65 6.49 -32.54
CA ARG A 476 7.14 7.15 -33.75
C ARG A 476 7.52 6.39 -35.02
N GLU A 477 8.72 5.84 -35.10
CA GLU A 477 9.14 4.96 -36.20
C GLU A 477 8.30 3.68 -36.25
N ALA A 478 8.12 3.00 -35.11
CA ALA A 478 7.37 1.73 -35.05
C ALA A 478 5.88 1.87 -35.37
N PHE A 479 5.27 2.98 -34.99
CA PHE A 479 3.83 3.25 -35.20
C PHE A 479 3.54 4.03 -36.49
N ALA A 480 4.55 4.38 -37.30
CA ALA A 480 4.36 5.09 -38.57
C ALA A 480 3.35 4.44 -39.54
N PRO A 481 3.20 3.10 -39.61
CA PRO A 481 2.16 2.46 -40.43
C PRO A 481 0.72 2.68 -39.95
N TYR A 482 0.50 3.23 -38.76
CA TYR A 482 -0.80 3.40 -38.10
C TYR A 482 -1.05 4.88 -37.79
N PRO A 483 -1.34 5.73 -38.80
CA PRO A 483 -1.46 7.19 -38.64
C PRO A 483 -2.59 7.64 -37.71
N GLU A 484 -3.59 6.80 -37.47
CA GLU A 484 -4.68 7.02 -36.52
C GLU A 484 -4.27 6.86 -35.05
N VAL A 485 -3.09 6.26 -34.80
CA VAL A 485 -2.60 6.03 -33.44
C VAL A 485 -2.05 7.32 -32.82
N ARG A 486 -2.53 7.59 -31.60
CA ARG A 486 -2.05 8.67 -30.73
C ARG A 486 -1.02 8.13 -29.73
N LEU A 487 0.15 8.76 -29.69
CA LEU A 487 1.19 8.50 -28.71
C LEU A 487 1.12 9.51 -27.56
N LEU A 488 0.94 9.00 -26.34
CA LEU A 488 0.84 9.78 -25.10
C LEU A 488 2.10 9.59 -24.24
N GLY A 489 2.47 10.59 -23.44
CA GLY A 489 3.61 10.52 -22.52
C GLY A 489 3.78 11.83 -21.76
N PRO A 490 4.80 12.04 -20.91
CA PRO A 490 5.90 11.14 -20.62
C PRO A 490 5.65 10.20 -19.44
N SER A 491 4.45 10.24 -18.86
CA SER A 491 4.09 9.32 -17.78
C SER A 491 5.04 9.47 -16.60
N VAL A 492 5.18 10.72 -16.16
CA VAL A 492 5.85 11.07 -14.90
C VAL A 492 4.98 10.59 -13.76
N ILE A 493 5.59 9.84 -12.85
CA ILE A 493 4.91 9.34 -11.64
C ILE A 493 5.07 10.32 -10.50
N ASP A 494 4.07 10.30 -9.61
CA ASP A 494 3.98 11.16 -8.43
C ASP A 494 3.78 12.64 -8.84
N PHE A 495 3.57 13.51 -7.87
CA PHE A 495 3.45 14.95 -8.07
C PHE A 495 4.83 15.62 -8.17
N GLU A 496 5.53 15.32 -9.27
CA GLU A 496 6.85 15.88 -9.62
C GLU A 496 6.77 16.74 -10.88
N TYR A 497 5.94 17.79 -10.84
CA TYR A 497 5.67 18.65 -11.99
C TYR A 497 6.93 19.28 -12.63
N TYR A 498 8.03 19.44 -11.89
CA TYR A 498 9.30 19.93 -12.44
C TYR A 498 9.87 18.95 -13.48
N ALA A 499 9.68 17.64 -13.27
CA ALA A 499 10.07 16.61 -14.24
C ALA A 499 9.17 16.65 -15.47
N THR A 500 7.86 16.72 -15.28
CA THR A 500 6.88 16.85 -16.38
C THR A 500 7.15 18.11 -17.20
N ALA A 501 7.36 19.25 -16.55
CA ALA A 501 7.66 20.52 -17.19
C ALA A 501 8.97 20.47 -17.98
N ALA A 502 10.03 19.87 -17.41
CA ALA A 502 11.30 19.68 -18.12
C ALA A 502 11.12 18.81 -19.37
N LEU A 503 10.60 17.59 -19.21
CA LEU A 503 10.42 16.62 -20.32
C LEU A 503 9.60 17.21 -21.47
N LEU A 504 8.54 17.95 -21.15
CA LEU A 504 7.64 18.54 -22.16
C LEU A 504 8.12 19.87 -22.75
N ASN A 505 9.20 20.45 -22.24
CA ASN A 505 9.75 21.73 -22.74
C ASN A 505 11.21 21.66 -23.19
N MET A 506 11.85 20.50 -23.05
CA MET A 506 13.13 20.23 -23.69
C MET A 506 12.99 20.31 -25.21
N ARG A 507 14.06 20.73 -25.87
CA ARG A 507 14.15 20.71 -27.33
C ARG A 507 14.51 19.30 -27.76
N TRP A 508 13.54 18.59 -28.31
CA TRP A 508 13.75 17.30 -28.98
C TRP A 508 14.16 17.53 -30.44
N ARG A 509 14.56 16.44 -31.11
CA ARG A 509 14.75 16.37 -32.57
C ARG A 509 13.58 17.02 -33.30
N GLU A 510 13.89 17.71 -34.39
CA GLU A 510 12.90 18.39 -35.21
C GLU A 510 11.83 17.41 -35.70
N GLY A 511 10.55 17.83 -35.62
CA GLY A 511 9.40 17.00 -35.98
C GLY A 511 9.00 15.95 -34.94
N LEU A 512 9.77 15.73 -33.87
CA LEU A 512 9.43 14.75 -32.84
C LEU A 512 8.52 15.37 -31.76
N ALA A 513 7.29 14.86 -31.65
CA ALA A 513 6.35 15.25 -30.61
C ALA A 513 5.47 14.08 -30.17
N LEU A 514 4.84 14.20 -29.00
CA LEU A 514 3.72 13.37 -28.52
C LEU A 514 2.38 14.01 -28.93
N ASP A 515 1.31 13.21 -28.98
CA ASP A 515 -0.05 13.68 -29.31
C ASP A 515 -0.82 14.16 -28.09
N GLY A 516 -0.31 13.87 -26.89
CA GLY A 516 -0.92 14.28 -25.64
C GLY A 516 -0.08 13.88 -24.42
N VAL A 517 -0.45 14.46 -23.29
CA VAL A 517 0.22 14.27 -22.02
C VAL A 517 -0.42 13.14 -21.24
N ALA A 518 0.37 12.14 -20.87
CA ALA A 518 0.01 11.12 -19.88
C ALA A 518 0.75 11.37 -18.56
N SER A 519 0.06 11.18 -17.44
CA SER A 519 0.57 11.42 -16.09
C SER A 519 0.10 10.34 -15.11
N LEU A 520 0.98 9.86 -14.25
CA LEU A 520 0.61 8.97 -13.14
C LEU A 520 0.45 9.83 -11.88
N LEU A 521 -0.66 10.59 -11.84
CA LEU A 521 -0.85 11.71 -10.92
C LEU A 521 -1.36 11.25 -9.54
N TYR A 522 -0.46 10.76 -8.71
CA TYR A 522 -0.78 10.43 -7.32
C TYR A 522 -0.91 11.69 -6.43
N VAL A 523 -1.70 11.56 -5.36
CA VAL A 523 -1.80 12.61 -4.32
C VAL A 523 -0.59 12.64 -3.38
N ASP A 524 0.28 11.64 -3.47
CA ASP A 524 1.53 11.42 -2.76
C ASP A 524 1.54 11.71 -1.27
N ARG A 525 1.37 10.65 -0.46
CA ARG A 525 1.60 10.73 0.99
C ARG A 525 0.73 11.79 1.68
N ARG A 526 -0.34 12.22 1.02
CA ARG A 526 -1.29 13.21 1.53
C ARG A 526 -2.60 12.61 2.00
N GLY A 527 -2.84 11.30 1.90
CA GLY A 527 -4.13 10.73 2.30
C GLY A 527 -5.22 11.14 1.31
N ALA A 528 -6.25 11.86 1.75
CA ALA A 528 -7.39 12.27 0.93
C ALA A 528 -7.00 13.12 -0.30
N PRO A 529 -7.77 13.07 -1.41
CA PRO A 529 -7.54 13.86 -2.62
C PRO A 529 -7.46 15.39 -2.44
N GLU A 530 -8.17 15.92 -1.46
CA GLU A 530 -8.28 17.34 -1.15
C GLU A 530 -7.07 17.85 -0.35
N ASN A 531 -6.29 16.93 0.21
CA ASN A 531 -5.11 17.31 0.98
C ASN A 531 -4.03 17.90 0.08
N ARG A 532 -3.48 19.02 0.52
CA ARG A 532 -2.56 19.82 -0.29
C ARG A 532 -1.12 19.30 -0.23
N GLN A 533 -0.45 19.33 -1.38
CA GLN A 533 0.99 19.17 -1.53
C GLN A 533 1.54 20.40 -2.26
N LEU A 534 2.51 21.08 -1.64
CA LEU A 534 3.04 22.35 -2.18
C LEU A 534 1.93 23.39 -2.44
N GLY A 535 0.91 23.40 -1.56
CA GLY A 535 -0.24 24.31 -1.67
C GLY A 535 -1.34 23.86 -2.63
N LEU A 536 -1.17 22.74 -3.34
CA LEU A 536 -2.09 22.26 -4.38
C LEU A 536 -2.80 20.98 -3.97
N ASP A 537 -4.13 20.99 -4.00
CA ASP A 537 -5.01 19.81 -3.92
C ASP A 537 -5.16 19.15 -5.30
N THR A 538 -5.98 18.10 -5.43
CA THR A 538 -6.17 17.39 -6.71
C THR A 538 -6.59 18.33 -7.85
N VAL A 539 -7.51 19.27 -7.61
CA VAL A 539 -7.95 20.23 -8.65
C VAL A 539 -6.80 21.13 -9.08
N GLY A 540 -6.04 21.68 -8.11
CA GLY A 540 -4.84 22.46 -8.40
C GLY A 540 -3.76 21.67 -9.14
N LYS A 541 -3.56 20.39 -8.79
CA LYS A 541 -2.61 19.50 -9.46
C LYS A 541 -3.00 19.22 -10.92
N VAL A 542 -4.27 18.92 -11.18
CA VAL A 542 -4.82 18.73 -12.52
C VAL A 542 -4.70 20.00 -13.35
N THR A 543 -4.98 21.15 -12.74
CA THR A 543 -4.86 22.46 -13.40
C THR A 543 -3.41 22.76 -13.78
N LEU A 544 -2.45 22.42 -12.92
CA LEU A 544 -1.03 22.56 -13.22
C LEU A 544 -0.58 21.60 -14.33
N LEU A 545 -1.05 20.35 -14.32
CA LEU A 545 -0.77 19.38 -15.39
C LEU A 545 -1.24 19.93 -16.75
N LYS A 546 -2.48 20.45 -16.82
CA LYS A 546 -3.01 21.08 -18.04
C LYS A 546 -2.22 22.32 -18.45
N ALA A 547 -1.82 23.16 -17.49
CA ALA A 547 -1.00 24.33 -17.80
C ALA A 547 0.36 23.97 -18.41
N ILE A 548 0.97 22.87 -17.94
CA ILE A 548 2.19 22.33 -18.52
C ILE A 548 1.92 21.80 -19.93
N ALA A 549 0.83 21.04 -20.13
CA ALA A 549 0.45 20.50 -21.44
C ALA A 549 0.19 21.60 -22.49
N GLU A 550 -0.54 22.66 -22.13
CA GLU A 550 -0.82 23.80 -23.04
C GLU A 550 0.44 24.61 -23.41
N THR A 551 1.51 24.45 -22.65
CA THR A 551 2.77 25.16 -22.88
C THR A 551 3.90 24.24 -23.33
N ALA A 552 3.61 22.95 -23.54
CA ALA A 552 4.57 21.97 -24.03
C ALA A 552 5.10 22.37 -25.41
N ARG A 553 6.36 22.01 -25.68
CA ARG A 553 7.02 22.25 -26.98
C ARG A 553 7.03 21.03 -27.88
N ASN A 554 6.85 19.85 -27.29
CA ASN A 554 7.02 18.55 -27.93
C ASN A 554 5.84 17.61 -27.61
N SER A 555 4.67 18.18 -27.29
CA SER A 555 3.44 17.43 -27.05
C SER A 555 2.22 18.27 -27.41
N GLY A 556 1.15 17.62 -27.86
CA GLY A 556 -0.19 18.19 -27.84
C GLY A 556 -0.70 18.50 -26.43
N ALA A 557 -1.75 19.31 -26.34
CA ALA A 557 -2.31 19.80 -25.08
C ALA A 557 -3.35 18.86 -24.43
N ALA A 558 -3.69 17.74 -25.05
CA ALA A 558 -4.54 16.71 -24.45
C ALA A 558 -3.88 16.19 -23.15
N SER A 559 -4.66 15.89 -22.12
CA SER A 559 -4.13 15.51 -20.80
C SER A 559 -4.91 14.36 -20.20
N TRP A 560 -4.22 13.27 -19.91
CA TRP A 560 -4.77 12.04 -19.33
C TRP A 560 -4.06 11.70 -18.02
N ILE A 561 -4.82 11.21 -17.04
CA ILE A 561 -4.30 10.60 -15.83
C ILE A 561 -4.36 9.09 -16.05
N THR A 562 -3.25 8.49 -16.43
CA THR A 562 -3.18 7.10 -16.88
C THR A 562 -2.90 6.11 -15.75
N GLU A 563 -2.60 6.61 -14.56
CA GLU A 563 -2.47 5.79 -13.36
C GLU A 563 -2.66 6.62 -12.09
N VAL A 564 -3.57 6.16 -11.23
CA VAL A 564 -3.72 6.61 -9.84
C VAL A 564 -4.31 5.46 -9.01
N ASN A 565 -3.90 5.37 -7.74
CA ASN A 565 -4.55 4.54 -6.72
C ASN A 565 -4.11 4.98 -5.31
N TRP A 566 -4.57 4.25 -4.30
CA TRP A 566 -3.95 4.24 -2.99
C TRP A 566 -3.46 2.83 -2.64
N PRO A 567 -2.24 2.69 -2.10
CA PRO A 567 -1.76 1.42 -1.59
C PRO A 567 -2.52 1.02 -0.33
N LEU A 568 -2.89 -0.25 -0.22
CA LEU A 568 -3.47 -0.86 0.96
C LEU A 568 -2.38 -1.36 1.92
N ARG A 569 -2.75 -1.60 3.18
CA ARG A 569 -1.84 -2.05 4.25
C ARG A 569 -1.50 -3.56 4.16
N GLU A 570 -1.17 -4.07 2.98
CA GLU A 570 -1.00 -5.51 2.71
C GLU A 570 0.45 -6.00 2.54
N GLY A 571 1.41 -5.39 3.24
CA GLY A 571 2.76 -5.96 3.32
C GLY A 571 3.54 -6.00 2.01
N PRO A 572 4.02 -7.18 1.53
CA PRO A 572 4.84 -7.30 0.31
C PRO A 572 4.11 -6.86 -0.95
N HIS A 573 2.79 -7.04 -0.98
CA HIS A 573 1.96 -6.69 -2.14
C HIS A 573 1.70 -5.19 -2.24
N SER A 574 1.97 -4.44 -1.17
CA SER A 574 1.83 -2.99 -1.17
C SER A 574 3.04 -2.35 -1.88
N PRO A 575 2.83 -1.57 -2.96
CA PRO A 575 3.94 -0.98 -3.73
C PRO A 575 4.67 0.13 -2.96
N ALA A 576 4.08 0.60 -1.85
CA ALA A 576 4.65 1.63 -1.01
C ALA A 576 4.56 1.28 0.47
N GLY A 577 5.40 1.96 1.28
CA GLY A 577 5.48 1.64 2.71
C GLY A 577 4.26 2.11 3.51
N ARG A 578 3.99 1.45 4.64
CA ARG A 578 2.85 1.67 5.57
C ARG A 578 2.48 3.13 5.90
N ARG A 579 3.39 4.09 5.78
CA ARG A 579 3.11 5.51 6.05
C ARG A 579 2.20 6.18 5.03
N VAL A 580 2.09 5.58 3.84
CA VAL A 580 1.28 6.12 2.74
C VAL A 580 0.10 5.21 2.41
N SER A 581 0.00 4.05 3.08
CA SER A 581 -1.05 3.07 2.85
C SER A 581 -2.31 3.40 3.64
N VAL A 582 -3.47 3.20 3.01
CA VAL A 582 -4.80 3.43 3.57
C VAL A 582 -5.51 2.10 3.85
N ASP A 583 -6.62 2.15 4.56
CA ASP A 583 -7.59 1.05 4.65
C ASP A 583 -8.53 1.05 3.43
N GLU A 584 -9.24 -0.05 3.23
CA GLU A 584 -10.12 -0.25 2.06
C GLU A 584 -11.26 0.77 1.99
N GLU A 585 -11.84 1.12 3.13
CA GLU A 585 -12.90 2.13 3.23
C GLU A 585 -12.42 3.51 2.77
N SER A 586 -11.24 3.91 3.23
CA SER A 586 -10.60 5.15 2.79
C SER A 586 -10.27 5.09 1.30
N GLN A 587 -9.74 3.97 0.79
CA GLN A 587 -9.44 3.79 -0.64
C GLN A 587 -10.69 3.98 -1.51
N ALA A 588 -11.80 3.34 -1.13
CA ALA A 588 -13.07 3.41 -1.85
C ALA A 588 -13.63 4.83 -1.91
N SER A 589 -13.63 5.54 -0.77
CA SER A 589 -14.08 6.94 -0.71
C SER A 589 -13.16 7.87 -1.50
N TYR A 590 -11.85 7.69 -1.41
CA TYR A 590 -10.87 8.52 -2.13
C TYR A 590 -10.90 8.28 -3.63
N LEU A 591 -11.19 7.07 -4.08
CA LEU A 591 -11.40 6.75 -5.48
C LEU A 591 -12.49 7.65 -6.06
N VAL A 592 -13.71 7.60 -5.51
CA VAL A 592 -14.84 8.37 -6.05
C VAL A 592 -14.56 9.86 -6.03
N ARG A 593 -14.03 10.37 -4.90
CA ARG A 593 -13.67 11.78 -4.74
C ARG A 593 -12.62 12.23 -5.75
N TYR A 594 -11.60 11.41 -6.01
CA TYR A 594 -10.57 11.75 -6.98
C TYR A 594 -11.12 11.84 -8.40
N TYR A 595 -11.93 10.88 -8.83
CA TYR A 595 -12.57 10.91 -10.15
C TYR A 595 -13.41 12.17 -10.35
N LEU A 596 -14.27 12.50 -9.37
CA LEU A 596 -15.09 13.70 -9.41
C LEU A 596 -14.22 14.97 -9.45
N LEU A 597 -13.25 15.10 -8.53
CA LEU A 597 -12.37 16.27 -8.46
C LEU A 597 -11.50 16.45 -9.70
N ALA A 598 -11.12 15.37 -10.39
CA ALA A 598 -10.30 15.44 -11.59
C ALA A 598 -11.14 15.68 -12.85
N LEU A 599 -12.15 14.85 -13.11
CA LEU A 599 -12.94 14.90 -14.35
C LEU A 599 -13.85 16.14 -14.40
N CYS A 600 -14.46 16.55 -13.28
CA CYS A 600 -15.33 17.74 -13.26
C CYS A 600 -14.57 19.07 -13.48
N THR A 601 -13.24 19.05 -13.56
CA THR A 601 -12.48 20.22 -14.02
C THR A 601 -12.64 20.48 -15.52
N GLY A 602 -12.94 19.44 -16.31
CA GLY A 602 -12.90 19.48 -17.77
C GLY A 602 -11.50 19.72 -18.35
N LEU A 603 -10.44 19.57 -17.55
CA LEU A 603 -9.04 19.81 -17.95
C LEU A 603 -8.29 18.52 -18.29
N VAL A 604 -8.80 17.37 -17.85
CA VAL A 604 -8.32 16.03 -18.21
C VAL A 604 -9.43 15.24 -18.86
N GLU A 605 -9.08 14.44 -19.86
CA GLU A 605 -10.04 13.67 -20.67
C GLU A 605 -10.34 12.31 -20.05
N ARG A 606 -9.33 11.69 -19.41
CA ARG A 606 -9.44 10.34 -18.83
C ARG A 606 -8.70 10.24 -17.51
N VAL A 607 -9.25 9.40 -16.63
CA VAL A 607 -8.61 8.95 -15.41
C VAL A 607 -8.68 7.42 -15.38
N TYR A 608 -7.54 6.77 -15.18
CA TYR A 608 -7.44 5.32 -15.07
C TYR A 608 -7.00 4.90 -13.68
N TRP A 609 -7.82 4.10 -13.01
CA TRP A 609 -7.46 3.47 -11.76
C TRP A 609 -6.46 2.34 -12.01
N TRP A 610 -5.31 2.36 -11.34
CA TRP A 610 -4.34 1.27 -11.38
C TRP A 610 -4.47 0.38 -10.14
N GLN A 611 -4.96 -0.84 -10.18
CA GLN A 611 -5.50 -1.59 -11.32
C GLN A 611 -6.68 -2.44 -10.84
N LEU A 612 -7.36 -3.15 -11.75
CA LEU A 612 -8.49 -4.00 -11.40
C LEU A 612 -8.12 -5.09 -10.40
N VAL A 613 -7.17 -5.96 -10.76
CA VAL A 613 -6.75 -7.09 -9.92
C VAL A 613 -5.36 -6.82 -9.37
N ALA A 614 -5.29 -6.60 -8.06
CA ALA A 614 -4.04 -6.58 -7.32
C ALA A 614 -4.32 -6.73 -5.83
N ARG A 615 -3.50 -7.51 -5.15
CA ARG A 615 -3.62 -7.70 -3.71
C ARG A 615 -3.44 -6.35 -2.99
N GLY A 616 -2.25 -5.75 -3.02
CA GLY A 616 -1.97 -4.59 -2.18
C GLY A 616 -2.55 -3.24 -2.60
N TYR A 617 -3.40 -3.15 -3.63
CA TYR A 617 -3.95 -1.87 -4.12
C TYR A 617 -5.09 -1.99 -5.14
N GLY A 618 -5.46 -3.20 -5.59
CA GLY A 618 -6.44 -3.40 -6.64
C GLY A 618 -7.89 -3.22 -6.17
N LEU A 619 -8.82 -3.13 -7.11
CA LEU A 619 -10.26 -3.12 -6.83
C LEU A 619 -10.76 -4.51 -6.42
N MET A 620 -10.14 -5.55 -6.95
CA MET A 620 -10.38 -6.96 -6.69
C MET A 620 -9.15 -7.57 -6.01
N ALA A 621 -9.37 -8.34 -4.94
CA ALA A 621 -8.35 -9.13 -4.28
C ALA A 621 -8.32 -10.54 -4.91
N PRO A 622 -7.15 -11.03 -5.36
CA PRO A 622 -7.02 -12.45 -5.69
C PRO A 622 -6.99 -13.27 -4.38
N ASP A 623 -7.87 -14.27 -4.29
CA ASP A 623 -7.94 -15.24 -3.20
C ASP A 623 -7.94 -16.68 -3.73
N ALA A 624 -7.81 -17.67 -2.84
CA ALA A 624 -7.74 -19.09 -3.22
C ALA A 624 -9.00 -19.59 -3.96
N GLY A 625 -10.14 -18.92 -3.79
CA GLY A 625 -11.42 -19.23 -4.43
C GLY A 625 -11.83 -18.31 -5.59
N GLY A 626 -10.94 -17.44 -6.09
CA GLY A 626 -11.23 -16.52 -7.20
C GLY A 626 -11.01 -15.04 -6.86
N LEU A 627 -11.65 -14.15 -7.63
CA LEU A 627 -11.57 -12.71 -7.43
C LEU A 627 -12.63 -12.20 -6.43
N VAL A 628 -12.18 -11.57 -5.34
CA VAL A 628 -13.06 -10.99 -4.31
C VAL A 628 -13.17 -9.47 -4.49
N PRO A 629 -14.38 -8.90 -4.65
CA PRO A 629 -14.55 -7.45 -4.79
C PRO A 629 -14.32 -6.72 -3.47
N ARG A 630 -13.51 -5.66 -3.50
CA ARG A 630 -13.32 -4.74 -2.36
C ARG A 630 -14.37 -3.64 -2.35
N PRO A 631 -14.53 -2.88 -1.25
CA PRO A 631 -15.37 -1.68 -1.23
C PRO A 631 -15.09 -0.71 -2.40
N ALA A 632 -13.83 -0.57 -2.81
CA ALA A 632 -13.44 0.29 -3.94
C ALA A 632 -14.02 -0.17 -5.30
N TYR A 633 -14.19 -1.48 -5.51
CA TYR A 633 -14.85 -2.03 -6.69
C TYR A 633 -16.31 -1.58 -6.74
N ARG A 634 -17.04 -1.76 -5.63
CA ARG A 634 -18.45 -1.35 -5.51
C ARG A 634 -18.61 0.16 -5.66
N ALA A 635 -17.67 0.93 -5.11
CA ALA A 635 -17.66 2.37 -5.21
C ALA A 635 -17.48 2.87 -6.66
N LEU A 636 -16.58 2.27 -7.44
CA LEU A 636 -16.39 2.61 -8.85
C LEU A 636 -17.60 2.16 -9.69
N SER A 637 -18.12 0.95 -9.46
CA SER A 637 -19.33 0.45 -10.13
C SER A 637 -20.54 1.36 -9.87
N THR A 638 -20.72 1.80 -8.63
CA THR A 638 -21.79 2.75 -8.28
C THR A 638 -21.55 4.11 -8.93
N LEU A 639 -20.33 4.65 -8.90
CA LEU A 639 -20.00 5.91 -9.58
C LEU A 639 -20.36 5.85 -11.07
N ALA A 640 -19.97 4.77 -11.74
CA ALA A 640 -20.25 4.57 -13.15
C ALA A 640 -21.75 4.44 -13.42
N ALA A 641 -22.46 3.60 -12.66
CA ALA A 641 -23.90 3.41 -12.81
C ALA A 641 -24.73 4.68 -12.55
N GLN A 642 -24.25 5.56 -11.67
CA GLN A 642 -24.98 6.78 -11.31
C GLN A 642 -24.73 7.95 -12.27
N LEU A 643 -23.54 8.02 -12.90
CA LEU A 643 -23.10 9.24 -13.61
C LEU A 643 -22.62 9.04 -15.05
N THR A 644 -22.28 7.82 -15.49
CA THR A 644 -21.81 7.59 -16.87
C THR A 644 -22.92 7.93 -17.87
N GLY A 645 -22.56 8.57 -18.98
CA GLY A 645 -23.52 9.09 -19.96
C GLY A 645 -24.25 10.37 -19.52
N GLY A 646 -24.02 10.83 -18.28
CA GLY A 646 -24.49 12.12 -17.77
C GLY A 646 -23.54 13.28 -18.06
N GLU A 647 -23.98 14.47 -17.68
CA GLU A 647 -23.24 15.71 -17.84
C GLU A 647 -23.14 16.44 -16.50
N PHE A 648 -21.92 16.83 -16.12
CA PHE A 648 -21.68 17.70 -14.99
C PHE A 648 -22.19 19.11 -15.30
N ARG A 649 -23.10 19.60 -14.47
CA ARG A 649 -23.75 20.92 -14.59
C ARG A 649 -23.08 21.99 -13.72
N GLY A 650 -22.37 21.57 -12.67
CA GLY A 650 -21.60 22.49 -11.81
C GLY A 650 -21.58 22.06 -10.35
N ALA A 651 -20.80 22.77 -9.55
CA ALA A 651 -20.82 22.64 -8.10
C ALA A 651 -21.95 23.50 -7.52
N LEU A 652 -22.73 22.93 -6.61
CA LEU A 652 -23.74 23.62 -5.82
C LEU A 652 -23.10 24.29 -4.60
N ALA A 653 -23.84 25.23 -4.00
CA ALA A 653 -23.43 25.82 -2.73
C ALA A 653 -23.37 24.74 -1.65
N ALA A 654 -22.25 24.66 -0.93
CA ALA A 654 -22.03 23.72 0.15
C ALA A 654 -21.24 24.40 1.28
N PRO A 655 -21.40 23.95 2.55
CA PRO A 655 -20.57 24.42 3.65
C PRO A 655 -19.07 24.23 3.38
N PRO A 656 -18.19 25.02 4.01
CA PRO A 656 -16.74 24.82 3.91
C PRO A 656 -16.32 23.38 4.22
N GLY A 657 -15.56 22.76 3.32
CA GLY A 657 -15.11 21.37 3.43
C GLY A 657 -16.15 20.33 3.01
N ALA A 658 -17.33 20.75 2.55
CA ALA A 658 -18.31 19.89 1.88
C ALA A 658 -18.39 20.20 0.39
N PHE A 659 -18.81 19.20 -0.39
CA PHE A 659 -18.91 19.26 -1.83
C PHE A 659 -20.26 18.71 -2.26
N LEU A 660 -20.92 19.40 -3.18
CA LEU A 660 -22.15 18.98 -3.83
C LEU A 660 -22.01 19.23 -5.33
N TYR A 661 -21.95 18.17 -6.12
CA TYR A 661 -21.81 18.25 -7.58
C TYR A 661 -23.11 17.85 -8.24
N ASP A 662 -23.60 18.70 -9.14
CA ASP A 662 -24.85 18.52 -9.87
C ASP A 662 -24.57 17.91 -11.25
N PHE A 663 -25.29 16.85 -11.56
CA PHE A 663 -25.27 16.14 -12.83
C PHE A 663 -26.69 16.04 -13.36
N GLY A 664 -26.82 16.02 -14.69
CA GLY A 664 -28.05 15.55 -15.30
C GLY A 664 -27.75 14.77 -16.57
N ASP A 665 -28.73 14.00 -17.02
CA ASP A 665 -28.63 13.25 -18.27
C ASP A 665 -29.58 13.80 -19.34
N ARG A 666 -29.55 13.18 -20.52
CA ARG A 666 -30.37 13.54 -21.67
C ARG A 666 -31.86 13.26 -21.48
N GLU A 667 -32.21 12.41 -20.52
CA GLU A 667 -33.60 12.06 -20.16
C GLU A 667 -34.18 13.01 -19.12
N GLY A 668 -33.42 14.03 -18.71
CA GLY A 668 -33.83 15.01 -17.70
C GLY A 668 -33.66 14.54 -16.26
N ARG A 669 -33.13 13.34 -16.03
CA ARG A 669 -32.87 12.86 -14.65
C ARG A 669 -31.71 13.65 -14.07
N ARG A 670 -31.88 14.08 -12.82
CA ARG A 670 -30.90 14.88 -12.11
C ARG A 670 -30.30 14.10 -10.94
N ARG A 671 -28.98 14.16 -10.82
CA ARG A 671 -28.20 13.45 -9.82
C ARG A 671 -27.26 14.42 -9.11
N ILE A 672 -27.34 14.47 -7.79
CA ILE A 672 -26.40 15.22 -6.98
C ILE A 672 -25.49 14.25 -6.25
N VAL A 673 -24.19 14.50 -6.29
CA VAL A 673 -23.20 13.72 -5.53
C VAL A 673 -22.58 14.58 -4.45
N GLY A 674 -22.63 14.09 -3.20
CA GLY A 674 -22.21 14.87 -2.03
C GLY A 674 -21.26 14.14 -1.12
N TRP A 675 -20.26 14.84 -0.59
CA TRP A 675 -19.36 14.36 0.47
C TRP A 675 -18.79 15.52 1.29
N SER A 676 -18.13 15.19 2.40
CA SER A 676 -17.33 16.13 3.17
C SER A 676 -15.92 15.60 3.39
N ALA A 677 -14.93 16.48 3.21
CA ALA A 677 -13.52 16.13 3.37
C ALA A 677 -13.09 16.06 4.85
N ASP A 678 -13.68 16.88 5.71
CA ASP A 678 -13.21 17.14 7.08
C ASP A 678 -14.31 16.88 8.13
N GLY A 679 -14.74 15.61 8.21
CA GLY A 679 -15.77 15.13 9.13
C GLY A 679 -17.21 15.36 8.66
N PRO A 680 -18.23 14.90 9.41
CA PRO A 680 -19.63 15.07 9.02
C PRO A 680 -20.05 16.54 8.94
N ARG A 681 -20.83 16.89 7.91
CA ARG A 681 -21.37 18.23 7.68
C ARG A 681 -22.83 18.16 7.22
N GLN A 682 -23.66 19.10 7.67
CA GLN A 682 -25.02 19.26 7.17
C GLN A 682 -25.02 20.15 5.94
N ALA A 683 -25.66 19.72 4.85
CA ALA A 683 -25.79 20.49 3.62
C ALA A 683 -27.23 20.43 3.10
N ASP A 684 -27.64 21.45 2.35
CA ASP A 684 -28.98 21.56 1.79
C ASP A 684 -28.97 21.23 0.29
N LEU A 685 -29.77 20.22 -0.08
CA LEU A 685 -30.08 19.88 -1.47
C LEU A 685 -31.13 20.88 -2.01
N PRO A 686 -31.19 21.10 -3.34
CA PRO A 686 -32.16 22.00 -3.95
C PRO A 686 -33.61 21.50 -3.84
N ALA A 687 -33.82 20.20 -3.65
CA ALA A 687 -35.10 19.56 -3.44
C ALA A 687 -34.92 18.33 -2.54
N ALA A 688 -36.02 17.83 -1.97
CA ALA A 688 -35.98 16.54 -1.29
C ALA A 688 -35.59 15.44 -2.29
N PRO A 689 -34.66 14.53 -1.93
CA PRO A 689 -34.26 13.48 -2.84
C PRO A 689 -35.39 12.47 -3.04
N LEU A 690 -35.59 12.04 -4.28
CA LEU A 690 -36.51 10.94 -4.62
C LEU A 690 -35.94 9.59 -4.18
N ALA A 691 -34.61 9.46 -4.22
CA ALA A 691 -33.89 8.27 -3.84
C ALA A 691 -32.44 8.60 -3.48
N VAL A 692 -31.87 7.82 -2.57
CA VAL A 692 -30.49 7.99 -2.09
C VAL A 692 -29.74 6.67 -2.21
N TRP A 693 -28.49 6.75 -2.65
CA TRP A 693 -27.57 5.62 -2.69
C TRP A 693 -26.31 5.96 -1.91
N SER A 694 -25.84 4.98 -1.14
CA SER A 694 -24.53 5.04 -0.52
C SER A 694 -23.41 4.95 -1.57
N ARG A 695 -22.17 5.20 -1.15
CA ARG A 695 -20.97 5.02 -1.97
C ARG A 695 -20.94 3.65 -2.65
N ASP A 696 -21.39 2.61 -1.94
CA ASP A 696 -21.28 1.20 -2.34
C ASP A 696 -22.55 0.70 -3.07
N GLY A 697 -23.50 1.58 -3.34
CA GLY A 697 -24.70 1.28 -4.13
C GLY A 697 -25.91 0.80 -3.32
N ALA A 698 -25.81 0.76 -1.98
CA ALA A 698 -26.95 0.42 -1.13
C ALA A 698 -27.98 1.56 -1.16
N ARG A 699 -29.26 1.22 -1.33
CA ARG A 699 -30.35 2.21 -1.22
C ARG A 699 -30.53 2.65 0.22
N GLU A 700 -30.79 3.93 0.40
CA GLU A 700 -31.07 4.56 1.69
C GLU A 700 -32.39 5.32 1.62
N GLU A 701 -33.11 5.36 2.74
CA GLU A 701 -34.39 6.06 2.85
C GLU A 701 -34.20 7.58 2.67
N PRO A 702 -34.92 8.22 1.72
CA PRO A 702 -34.95 9.66 1.60
C PRO A 702 -35.57 10.29 2.83
N ARG A 703 -34.98 11.38 3.32
CA ARG A 703 -35.54 12.13 4.46
C ARG A 703 -36.10 13.47 3.98
N GLY A 704 -35.23 14.46 3.89
CA GLY A 704 -35.58 15.79 3.42
C GLY A 704 -34.41 16.40 2.65
N PRO A 705 -34.53 17.67 2.21
CA PRO A 705 -33.49 18.35 1.46
C PRO A 705 -32.21 18.56 2.31
N ARG A 706 -32.33 18.61 3.63
CA ARG A 706 -31.17 18.74 4.54
C ARG A 706 -30.56 17.37 4.81
N VAL A 707 -29.31 17.18 4.39
CA VAL A 707 -28.60 15.90 4.43
C VAL A 707 -27.27 16.00 5.16
N GLU A 708 -26.88 14.90 5.81
CA GLU A 708 -25.54 14.74 6.38
C GLU A 708 -24.58 14.15 5.34
N LEU A 709 -23.51 14.89 5.06
CA LEU A 709 -22.40 14.49 4.20
C LEU A 709 -21.23 14.02 5.07
N THR A 710 -20.62 12.90 4.71
CA THR A 710 -19.45 12.33 5.39
C THR A 710 -18.29 12.14 4.40
N GLY A 711 -17.20 11.51 4.86
CA GLY A 711 -16.06 11.18 3.99
C GLY A 711 -16.40 10.26 2.82
N ALA A 712 -17.47 9.46 2.95
CA ALA A 712 -17.99 8.57 1.92
C ALA A 712 -19.03 9.31 1.05
N PRO A 713 -18.84 9.38 -0.28
CA PRO A 713 -19.80 10.03 -1.16
C PRO A 713 -21.18 9.37 -1.16
N ARG A 714 -22.22 10.19 -1.33
CA ARG A 714 -23.61 9.75 -1.48
C ARG A 714 -24.22 10.34 -2.75
N TYR A 715 -25.13 9.60 -3.35
CA TYR A 715 -25.80 9.98 -4.59
C TYR A 715 -27.28 10.23 -4.31
N PHE A 716 -27.78 11.38 -4.74
CA PHE A 716 -29.14 11.84 -4.50
C PHE A 716 -29.82 12.03 -5.85
N ALA A 717 -30.89 11.26 -6.13
CA ALA A 717 -31.79 11.57 -7.24
C ALA A 717 -32.70 12.71 -6.79
N VAL A 718 -32.83 13.74 -7.61
CA VAL A 718 -33.73 14.89 -7.38
C VAL A 718 -34.52 15.16 -8.65
N ASP A 719 -35.68 15.81 -8.50
CA ASP A 719 -36.50 16.29 -9.62
C ASP A 719 -35.77 17.34 -10.49
#